data_AF-A0A3M8AGU8-F1
#
_entry.id   AF-A0A3M8AGU8-F1
#
_cell.length_a   1.000
_cell.length_b   1.000
_cell.length_c   1.000
_cell.angle_alpha   90.00
_cell.angle_beta   90.00
_cell.angle_gamma   90.00
#
_symmetry.space_group_name_H-M   'P 1'
#
loop_
_entity.id
_entity.type
_entity.pdbx_description
1 polymer ?
#
loop_
_entity_poly.entity_id
_entity_poly.type
_entity_poly.pdbx_seq_one_letter_code
_entity_poly.pdbx_strand_id
1 'polypeptide(L)'
;MLLFKQELRERSTSVTMREMARIVFTDKVFLNLLLGNLFVAGAYSHLDTTLAQYIGHDRIEEMLVTYLDGIPEVCLSSLRLALLSGDWIPLTLPDQMAKRLPFAQTVSMGGATEAAIWSIYHLYKGLLPNWRSIPYGRPLANQGFRVLDSQLRDCPVWVTGELYITGHGLAQGYVGDEKLSAERFFLHPADGQRLYRTGDLGRYTPGGEIEFLGREDNQVKIRGHRIELGEIESALLKHPAVAAAGVVLDEASDEPALLGIVETARKKDRDRTAEAAEFAQLTSGIGEAAGEIAAHISARQIEEAMASLDRAVLHSMLRALQTLGFFAKGQAQSLEEVLQAGSILPKYHWLARRWVAKLAEAGMLTEQAKGQYRSELAVDDELVRENWTEAEAIWTNMLGTAGFTAYVRKNAEKLPELLGGQEDPVALLFPEGKFDHVHTLYIEHIMANYLNKCMCLLLQRIAEKQGSNPLRILEVGAGTGATTGHVLKALEGYPIEYVFTDVATFFIPGAKQRFAQYPHVSFGVFDVDQDYRAQGFAPNSFDVVLAAGVLENARDIPASMRRLRELIRPGGWFVFTEPTIEHLWILASQAFMMMEPGDELRLETSYLDRHDWLRQLQEEENEPLLLLPQEDDKLTALGFHLFAKRMKQERLAVEATELEAFLAGQVPAYMLPQHLQVVDALPLTGNGKVDRRTLAKWRPAANGTQVAAAFVEEGLDALETELARLWAEALGLAGIGKSQSFYEHGADSLIMAQVAGKLRDKLAEDPEHEAIPFDALLRQMLNYPTVADLAEFIRSRRQVTERESVAVWPGKQDGSSNAVLIPYGSAQEGPLRVVFHAVLGTMDIFRPLLLHLQAQKTGSIVGVAIADMEKYCSLEPSELIETVADDYAECLMAGGHSEMQLIGYSLGGLIAVEVARRLMERGIQVVDLVLIDIPPIFTEVDDDLLVETLFVPNLNITLAQAGFGQVDENDLARGVMKLVEQHGDCIPQGAAVTIGGDAGLDRVGELFRNMAAVSKRERFAAYVCAKAKATGEEMPIEMAEGLCQVFRQSFKAARYTPLPYMGDIRFLLASEPFLFLPRTDDTTLAFWQDVCLGELEVTTIAGNHFSCMVEPNASKLAQLLAAPFTQK
;
A
#
# COMPACT_ATOMS: atom_id res chain seq x y z
N MET A 1 1.86 47.86 -12.51
CA MET A 1 1.35 48.33 -13.83
C MET A 1 2.28 49.32 -14.54
N LEU A 2 2.89 50.32 -13.87
CA LEU A 2 3.90 51.20 -14.51
C LEU A 2 5.21 50.47 -14.85
N LEU A 3 5.70 49.59 -13.97
CA LEU A 3 6.84 48.69 -14.23
C LEU A 3 6.58 47.74 -15.42
N PHE A 4 5.37 47.16 -15.47
CA PHE A 4 4.90 46.31 -16.56
C PHE A 4 4.83 47.04 -17.92
N LYS A 5 4.51 48.34 -17.92
CA LYS A 5 4.52 49.20 -19.12
C LYS A 5 5.93 49.64 -19.54
N GLN A 6 6.91 49.59 -18.64
CA GLN A 6 8.28 50.02 -18.92
C GLN A 6 9.06 48.90 -19.62
N GLU A 7 8.90 47.64 -19.17
CA GLU A 7 9.46 46.46 -19.87
C GLU A 7 8.84 46.23 -21.25
N LEU A 8 7.53 46.49 -21.42
CA LEU A 8 6.86 46.38 -22.72
C LEU A 8 7.23 47.51 -23.71
N ARG A 9 7.79 48.63 -23.24
CA ARG A 9 8.24 49.74 -24.12
C ARG A 9 9.61 49.50 -24.73
N GLU A 10 10.45 48.68 -24.10
CA GLU A 10 11.81 48.40 -24.58
C GLU A 10 11.86 47.22 -25.57
N ARG A 11 10.77 46.46 -25.72
CA ARG A 11 10.63 45.38 -26.71
C ARG A 11 9.56 45.74 -27.73
N SER A 12 9.98 46.09 -28.96
CA SER A 12 9.12 46.50 -30.08
C SER A 12 8.26 45.37 -30.65
N THR A 13 7.33 44.81 -29.87
CA THR A 13 6.29 43.90 -30.38
C THR A 13 4.98 44.14 -29.62
N SER A 14 3.93 44.49 -30.35
CA SER A 14 2.58 44.66 -29.82
C SER A 14 1.99 43.31 -29.41
N VAL A 15 1.87 43.05 -28.12
CA VAL A 15 1.22 41.85 -27.60
C VAL A 15 -0.30 42.05 -27.57
N THR A 16 -1.04 41.16 -28.22
CA THR A 16 -2.51 41.16 -28.31
C THR A 16 -3.15 40.37 -27.16
N MET A 17 -4.43 40.65 -26.82
CA MET A 17 -5.18 39.87 -25.80
C MET A 17 -5.20 38.36 -26.07
N ARG A 18 -5.09 37.96 -27.35
CA ARG A 18 -5.00 36.56 -27.78
C ARG A 18 -3.68 35.88 -27.36
N GLU A 19 -2.60 36.66 -27.23
CA GLU A 19 -1.30 36.18 -26.74
C GLU A 19 -1.26 36.14 -25.21
N MET A 20 -1.95 37.05 -24.51
CA MET A 20 -2.15 36.94 -23.06
C MET A 20 -3.01 35.72 -22.69
N ALA A 21 -4.05 35.41 -23.46
CA ALA A 21 -4.84 34.19 -23.28
C ALA A 21 -4.01 32.91 -23.55
N ARG A 22 -3.09 32.93 -24.52
CA ARG A 22 -2.16 31.81 -24.80
C ARG A 22 -1.13 31.57 -23.68
N ILE A 23 -0.75 32.60 -22.91
CA ILE A 23 0.17 32.46 -21.77
C ILE A 23 -0.48 31.71 -20.58
N VAL A 24 -1.82 31.69 -20.50
CA VAL A 24 -2.56 31.03 -19.41
C VAL A 24 -3.21 29.70 -19.87
N PHE A 25 -3.56 29.55 -21.14
CA PHE A 25 -4.41 28.44 -21.63
C PHE A 25 -3.80 27.55 -22.75
N THR A 26 -2.49 27.57 -23.03
CA THR A 26 -1.90 26.63 -24.01
C THR A 26 -0.49 26.13 -23.65
N ASP A 27 -0.21 24.88 -24.05
CA ASP A 27 0.76 23.86 -23.59
C ASP A 27 2.27 24.14 -23.56
N LYS A 28 2.71 25.33 -23.13
CA LYS A 28 4.10 25.55 -22.70
C LYS A 28 4.13 26.55 -21.57
N VAL A 29 4.86 26.20 -20.50
CA VAL A 29 5.37 27.03 -19.37
C VAL A 29 4.95 26.43 -18.02
N PHE A 30 5.63 25.36 -17.63
CA PHE A 30 6.45 25.45 -16.43
C PHE A 30 7.89 25.58 -16.94
N LEU A 31 8.66 26.55 -16.41
CA LEU A 31 10.07 26.86 -16.69
C LEU A 31 10.52 27.73 -17.88
N ASN A 32 9.68 28.25 -18.79
CA ASN A 32 10.21 29.05 -19.93
C ASN A 32 10.13 30.58 -19.83
N LEU A 33 10.14 31.14 -18.62
CA LEU A 33 10.42 32.57 -18.38
C LEU A 33 11.26 32.79 -17.11
N LEU A 34 12.38 32.06 -16.98
CA LEU A 34 13.56 32.52 -16.22
C LEU A 34 14.37 33.54 -17.05
N LEU A 35 13.68 34.44 -17.77
CA LEU A 35 14.26 35.70 -18.22
C LEU A 35 13.98 36.77 -17.15
N GLY A 36 14.53 36.53 -15.96
CA GLY A 36 15.04 37.57 -15.09
C GLY A 36 14.10 38.49 -14.30
N ASN A 37 12.76 38.47 -14.35
CA ASN A 37 11.96 39.47 -13.59
C ASN A 37 10.56 39.09 -13.02
N LEU A 38 9.91 37.95 -13.36
CA LEU A 38 8.51 37.67 -12.95
C LEU A 38 8.24 36.19 -12.58
N PHE A 39 7.51 35.96 -11.47
CA PHE A 39 6.98 34.68 -11.02
C PHE A 39 5.47 34.77 -10.80
N VAL A 40 4.72 33.78 -11.28
CA VAL A 40 3.26 33.72 -11.16
C VAL A 40 2.89 32.33 -10.65
N ALA A 41 2.36 32.26 -9.43
CA ALA A 41 1.71 31.07 -8.89
C ALA A 41 0.20 31.32 -8.93
N GLY A 42 -0.51 30.57 -9.77
CA GLY A 42 -1.94 30.76 -9.97
C GLY A 42 -2.69 29.46 -10.24
N ALA A 43 -3.93 29.46 -9.80
CA ALA A 43 -4.81 28.30 -9.65
C ALA A 43 -5.63 27.89 -10.89
N TYR A 44 -5.28 28.34 -12.10
CA TYR A 44 -6.06 28.02 -13.30
C TYR A 44 -5.19 27.83 -14.55
N SER A 45 -5.09 26.59 -15.00
CA SER A 45 -4.67 26.23 -16.35
C SER A 45 -5.60 25.14 -16.91
N HIS A 46 -6.30 25.42 -18.00
CA HIS A 46 -6.66 24.38 -18.95
C HIS A 46 -5.44 24.18 -19.85
N LEU A 47 -4.65 23.17 -19.51
CA LEU A 47 -3.56 22.58 -20.28
C LEU A 47 -3.97 21.13 -20.57
N ASP A 48 -3.44 20.53 -21.63
CA ASP A 48 -3.79 19.20 -22.11
C ASP A 48 -3.93 18.18 -20.96
N THR A 49 -4.92 17.30 -21.12
CA THR A 49 -5.69 16.53 -20.12
C THR A 49 -4.97 15.68 -19.06
N THR A 50 -3.67 15.81 -18.80
CA THR A 50 -2.90 14.94 -17.88
C THR A 50 -2.29 15.61 -16.64
N LEU A 51 -2.24 16.95 -16.53
CA LEU A 51 -1.62 17.60 -15.35
C LEU A 51 -2.56 18.43 -14.47
N ALA A 52 -3.67 18.95 -14.99
CA ALA A 52 -4.54 19.88 -14.23
C ALA A 52 -5.47 19.18 -13.22
N GLN A 53 -5.54 17.85 -13.19
CA GLN A 53 -6.34 17.10 -12.20
C GLN A 53 -5.61 16.82 -10.88
N TYR A 54 -4.31 17.11 -10.76
CA TYR A 54 -3.46 16.51 -9.72
C TYR A 54 -2.92 17.47 -8.64
N ILE A 55 -3.35 18.72 -8.60
CA ILE A 55 -2.83 19.66 -7.60
C ILE A 55 -3.98 20.25 -6.77
N GLY A 56 -4.06 19.84 -5.50
CA GLY A 56 -4.83 20.53 -4.48
C GLY A 56 -4.39 21.99 -4.36
N HIS A 57 -5.35 22.91 -4.46
CA HIS A 57 -5.11 24.35 -4.43
C HIS A 57 -4.35 24.82 -3.17
N ASP A 58 -4.50 24.14 -2.04
CA ASP A 58 -3.83 24.50 -0.77
C ASP A 58 -2.35 24.04 -0.71
N ARG A 59 -1.88 23.19 -1.64
CA ARG A 59 -0.54 22.56 -1.56
C ARG A 59 0.50 23.10 -2.54
N ILE A 60 0.14 23.92 -3.53
CA ILE A 60 1.16 24.64 -4.35
C ILE A 60 2.03 25.53 -3.45
N GLU A 61 1.40 26.08 -2.42
CA GLU A 61 1.99 27.04 -1.51
C GLU A 61 2.87 26.34 -0.45
N GLU A 62 2.43 25.21 0.09
CA GLU A 62 3.26 24.33 0.94
C GLU A 62 4.41 23.66 0.17
N MET A 63 4.21 23.32 -1.11
CA MET A 63 5.27 22.78 -1.97
C MET A 63 6.35 23.84 -2.24
N LEU A 64 5.95 25.12 -2.37
CA LEU A 64 6.90 26.24 -2.48
C LEU A 64 7.66 26.47 -1.17
N VAL A 65 6.99 26.37 -0.01
CA VAL A 65 7.62 26.48 1.32
C VAL A 65 8.60 25.33 1.55
N THR A 66 8.19 24.10 1.24
CA THR A 66 9.02 22.89 1.37
C THR A 66 10.21 22.92 0.39
N TYR A 67 10.01 23.40 -0.84
CA TYR A 67 11.08 23.64 -1.81
C TYR A 67 12.07 24.72 -1.34
N LEU A 68 11.56 25.82 -0.76
CA LEU A 68 12.39 26.89 -0.18
C LEU A 68 13.10 26.48 1.13
N ASP A 69 12.57 25.51 1.86
CA ASP A 69 13.17 24.96 3.07
C ASP A 69 14.16 23.81 2.78
N GLY A 70 13.96 23.06 1.70
CA GLY A 70 14.85 21.98 1.24
C GLY A 70 16.11 22.43 0.50
N ILE A 71 16.22 23.72 0.13
CA ILE A 71 17.40 24.27 -0.56
C ILE A 71 17.86 25.55 0.15
N PRO A 72 18.79 25.45 1.13
CA PRO A 72 19.15 26.56 2.02
C PRO A 72 19.73 27.81 1.33
N GLU A 73 20.23 27.72 0.10
CA GLU A 73 21.04 28.75 -0.57
C GLU A 73 20.44 29.35 -1.87
N VAL A 74 19.15 29.12 -2.19
CA VAL A 74 18.57 29.72 -3.41
C VAL A 74 18.35 31.23 -3.23
N CYS A 75 19.26 32.04 -3.77
CA CYS A 75 19.12 33.49 -3.84
C CYS A 75 18.62 33.92 -5.23
N LEU A 76 17.29 33.96 -5.45
CA LEU A 76 16.67 34.46 -6.70
C LEU A 76 16.69 36.00 -6.75
N SER A 77 17.88 36.58 -6.73
CA SER A 77 18.10 38.04 -6.71
C SER A 77 17.59 38.79 -7.95
N SER A 78 17.22 38.07 -9.02
CA SER A 78 16.59 38.62 -10.22
C SER A 78 15.07 38.72 -10.13
N LEU A 79 14.42 37.97 -9.24
CA LEU A 79 12.96 37.99 -9.17
C LEU A 79 12.43 39.32 -8.61
N ARG A 80 11.46 39.95 -9.30
CA ARG A 80 10.91 41.28 -8.94
C ARG A 80 9.42 41.28 -8.60
N LEU A 81 8.66 40.28 -9.03
CA LEU A 81 7.21 40.22 -8.83
C LEU A 81 6.77 38.76 -8.67
N ALA A 82 5.98 38.49 -7.62
CA ALA A 82 5.38 37.20 -7.31
C ALA A 82 3.85 37.38 -7.22
N LEU A 83 3.11 36.79 -8.14
CA LEU A 83 1.64 36.78 -8.10
C LEU A 83 1.16 35.50 -7.42
N LEU A 84 0.28 35.59 -6.43
CA LEU A 84 -0.35 34.48 -5.70
C LEU A 84 -1.85 34.49 -6.00
N SER A 85 -2.42 33.37 -6.41
CA SER A 85 -3.86 33.28 -6.68
C SER A 85 -4.39 31.90 -6.31
N GLY A 86 -5.56 31.87 -5.66
CA GLY A 86 -6.24 30.67 -5.17
C GLY A 86 -7.37 31.06 -4.20
N ASP A 87 -8.10 30.08 -3.64
CA ASP A 87 -9.22 30.34 -2.72
C ASP A 87 -8.76 30.85 -1.36
N TRP A 88 -7.67 30.30 -0.83
CA TRP A 88 -7.13 30.63 0.48
C TRP A 88 -5.61 30.75 0.38
N ILE A 89 -5.08 31.92 0.75
CA ILE A 89 -3.64 32.17 0.83
C ILE A 89 -3.29 32.18 2.34
N PRO A 90 -2.45 31.26 2.84
CA PRO A 90 -2.00 31.21 4.21
C PRO A 90 -1.40 32.55 4.62
N LEU A 91 -1.77 33.06 5.78
CA LEU A 91 -1.23 34.31 6.32
C LEU A 91 0.30 34.30 6.45
N THR A 92 0.88 33.11 6.63
CA THR A 92 2.32 32.87 6.82
C THR A 92 3.12 32.86 5.52
N LEU A 93 2.49 32.48 4.40
CA LEU A 93 3.18 32.25 3.13
C LEU A 93 3.77 33.55 2.54
N PRO A 94 3.03 34.68 2.40
CA PRO A 94 3.61 35.91 1.88
C PRO A 94 4.78 36.44 2.72
N ASP A 95 4.76 36.25 4.04
CA ASP A 95 5.86 36.62 4.95
C ASP A 95 7.09 35.71 4.77
N GLN A 96 6.88 34.39 4.61
CA GLN A 96 7.96 33.44 4.31
C GLN A 96 8.59 33.75 2.94
N MET A 97 7.78 34.05 1.93
CA MET A 97 8.26 34.46 0.61
C MET A 97 9.01 35.80 0.67
N ALA A 98 8.50 36.79 1.40
CA ALA A 98 9.17 38.08 1.53
C ALA A 98 10.54 37.97 2.25
N LYS A 99 10.69 37.03 3.19
CA LYS A 99 11.98 36.73 3.85
C LYS A 99 12.99 36.09 2.91
N ARG A 100 12.56 35.15 2.06
CA ARG A 100 13.44 34.38 1.16
C ARG A 100 13.69 35.11 -0.18
N LEU A 101 12.78 35.97 -0.60
CA LEU A 101 12.79 36.73 -1.87
C LEU A 101 12.67 38.24 -1.60
N PRO A 102 13.62 38.87 -0.91
CA PRO A 102 13.49 40.26 -0.42
C PRO A 102 13.38 41.32 -1.52
N PHE A 103 13.70 40.96 -2.77
CA PHE A 103 13.63 41.85 -3.93
C PHE A 103 12.36 41.66 -4.78
N ALA A 104 11.51 40.68 -4.44
CA ALA A 104 10.27 40.40 -5.15
C ALA A 104 9.07 41.04 -4.45
N GLN A 105 8.19 41.69 -5.23
CA GLN A 105 6.92 42.22 -4.74
C GLN A 105 5.85 41.12 -4.77
N THR A 106 5.25 40.78 -3.63
CA THR A 106 4.18 39.78 -3.55
C THR A 106 2.80 40.43 -3.74
N VAL A 107 2.00 39.87 -4.65
CA VAL A 107 0.64 40.34 -4.96
C VAL A 107 -0.31 39.16 -4.92
N SER A 108 -1.33 39.23 -4.07
CA SER A 108 -2.44 38.27 -4.07
C SER A 108 -3.49 38.67 -5.10
N MET A 109 -4.10 37.70 -5.77
CA MET A 109 -5.05 37.87 -6.86
C MET A 109 -6.27 36.99 -6.61
N GLY A 110 -7.46 37.45 -6.98
CA GLY A 110 -8.70 36.68 -6.88
C GLY A 110 -9.65 37.01 -8.03
N GLY A 111 -10.66 36.16 -8.26
CA GLY A 111 -11.62 36.34 -9.34
C GLY A 111 -12.44 35.08 -9.62
N ALA A 112 -13.16 35.10 -10.73
CA ALA A 112 -13.93 33.95 -11.21
C ALA A 112 -13.63 33.69 -12.69
N THR A 113 -13.77 32.45 -13.14
CA THR A 113 -13.67 32.07 -14.56
C THR A 113 -14.66 32.88 -15.40
N GLU A 114 -15.87 33.06 -14.87
CA GLU A 114 -16.95 33.87 -15.42
C GLU A 114 -16.62 35.37 -15.54
N ALA A 115 -15.48 35.80 -15.00
CA ALA A 115 -14.97 37.17 -15.04
C ALA A 115 -13.51 37.27 -15.55
N ALA A 116 -13.08 36.31 -16.38
CA ALA A 116 -11.77 36.27 -17.01
C ALA A 116 -10.59 36.12 -16.02
N ILE A 117 -10.63 35.03 -15.25
CA ILE A 117 -9.58 34.56 -14.33
C ILE A 117 -9.46 35.43 -13.08
N TRP A 118 -8.93 36.65 -13.22
CA TRP A 118 -8.70 37.57 -12.11
C TRP A 118 -9.51 38.84 -12.28
N SER A 119 -10.04 39.30 -11.17
CA SER A 119 -10.92 40.46 -11.10
C SER A 119 -10.53 41.40 -9.95
N ILE A 120 -9.79 40.90 -8.95
CA ILE A 120 -9.36 41.64 -7.76
C ILE A 120 -7.90 41.33 -7.43
N TYR A 121 -7.20 42.27 -6.78
CA TYR A 121 -5.83 42.06 -6.31
C TYR A 121 -5.55 42.79 -4.99
N HIS A 122 -4.65 42.23 -4.19
CA HIS A 122 -4.12 42.82 -2.97
C HIS A 122 -2.59 42.85 -3.02
N LEU A 123 -2.01 44.02 -2.80
CA LEU A 123 -0.55 44.19 -2.73
C LEU A 123 -0.09 43.91 -1.30
N TYR A 124 0.66 42.81 -1.10
CA TYR A 124 1.15 42.45 0.22
C TYR A 124 2.21 43.44 0.72
N LYS A 125 2.03 43.96 1.94
CA LYS A 125 2.94 44.94 2.58
C LYS A 125 3.37 44.54 3.99
N GLY A 126 3.19 43.26 4.35
CA GLY A 126 3.42 42.71 5.68
C GLY A 126 2.12 42.38 6.42
N LEU A 127 2.21 41.40 7.31
CA LEU A 127 1.07 40.89 8.08
C LEU A 127 0.63 41.90 9.16
N LEU A 128 -0.67 42.20 9.22
CA LEU A 128 -1.26 43.00 10.30
C LEU A 128 -1.77 42.08 11.43
N PRO A 129 -1.68 42.49 12.72
CA PRO A 129 -1.98 41.63 13.88
C PRO A 129 -3.40 41.04 13.95
N ASN A 130 -4.34 41.62 13.20
CA ASN A 130 -5.76 41.30 13.28
C ASN A 130 -6.30 40.61 12.00
N TRP A 131 -5.43 40.22 11.07
CA TRP A 131 -5.85 39.51 9.86
C TRP A 131 -6.15 38.05 10.16
N ARG A 132 -7.28 37.56 9.65
CA ARG A 132 -7.69 36.15 9.69
C ARG A 132 -7.51 35.44 8.35
N SER A 133 -7.40 36.20 7.27
CA SER A 133 -7.05 35.78 5.91
C SER A 133 -6.42 36.97 5.16
N ILE A 134 -5.71 36.71 4.04
CA ILE A 134 -5.21 37.78 3.18
C ILE A 134 -6.42 38.48 2.52
N PRO A 135 -6.53 39.82 2.58
CA PRO A 135 -7.63 40.52 1.92
C PRO A 135 -7.69 40.22 0.44
N TYR A 136 -8.91 40.08 -0.10
CA TYR A 136 -9.16 39.97 -1.54
C TYR A 136 -8.69 41.24 -2.29
N GLY A 137 -8.77 42.40 -1.62
CA GLY A 137 -8.11 43.63 -2.06
C GLY A 137 -9.00 44.55 -2.88
N ARG A 138 -8.51 45.06 -4.01
CA ARG A 138 -9.18 46.05 -4.86
C ARG A 138 -9.39 45.55 -6.29
N PRO A 139 -10.49 45.94 -6.97
CA PRO A 139 -10.75 45.50 -8.33
C PRO A 139 -9.62 45.86 -9.31
N LEU A 140 -9.41 45.00 -10.31
CA LEU A 140 -8.49 45.25 -11.42
C LEU A 140 -9.02 46.35 -12.36
N ALA A 141 -8.13 46.90 -13.19
CA ALA A 141 -8.50 47.92 -14.16
C ALA A 141 -9.58 47.40 -15.14
N ASN A 142 -10.67 48.17 -15.30
CA ASN A 142 -11.84 47.86 -16.14
C ASN A 142 -12.75 46.71 -15.63
N GLN A 143 -12.56 46.29 -14.37
CA GLN A 143 -13.48 45.43 -13.64
C GLN A 143 -13.93 46.11 -12.33
N GLY A 144 -14.99 45.60 -11.72
CA GLY A 144 -15.49 46.10 -10.44
C GLY A 144 -16.04 44.97 -9.58
N PHE A 145 -16.02 45.15 -8.26
CA PHE A 145 -16.71 44.29 -7.31
C PHE A 145 -17.74 45.07 -6.52
N ARG A 146 -18.88 44.45 -6.25
CA ARG A 146 -19.92 44.98 -5.38
C ARG A 146 -20.23 44.00 -4.27
N VAL A 147 -20.30 44.49 -3.03
CA VAL A 147 -20.84 43.74 -1.90
C VAL A 147 -22.29 44.17 -1.73
N LEU A 148 -23.23 43.26 -2.03
CA LEU A 148 -24.65 43.58 -2.07
C LEU A 148 -25.44 42.82 -1.00
N ASP A 149 -26.50 43.44 -0.47
CA ASP A 149 -27.47 42.78 0.39
C ASP A 149 -28.50 41.96 -0.42
N SER A 150 -29.43 41.28 0.26
CA SER A 150 -30.47 40.46 -0.38
C SER A 150 -31.46 41.26 -1.24
N GLN A 151 -31.41 42.58 -1.22
CA GLN A 151 -32.19 43.48 -2.07
C GLN A 151 -31.34 44.13 -3.17
N LEU A 152 -30.12 43.63 -3.39
CA LEU A 152 -29.14 44.14 -4.35
C LEU A 152 -28.66 45.58 -4.07
N ARG A 153 -28.67 46.04 -2.80
CA ARG A 153 -28.12 47.36 -2.43
C ARG A 153 -26.71 47.22 -1.92
N ASP A 154 -25.84 48.21 -2.18
CA ASP A 154 -24.47 48.17 -1.66
C ASP A 154 -24.46 48.16 -0.12
N CYS A 155 -23.72 47.18 0.43
CA CYS A 155 -23.50 47.06 1.86
C CYS A 155 -22.60 48.19 2.37
N PRO A 156 -22.89 48.79 3.54
CA PRO A 156 -21.96 49.68 4.22
C PRO A 156 -20.65 48.98 4.61
N VAL A 157 -19.63 49.77 4.95
CA VAL A 157 -18.36 49.27 5.50
C VAL A 157 -18.61 48.36 6.71
N TRP A 158 -17.91 47.23 6.74
CA TRP A 158 -18.02 46.12 7.71
C TRP A 158 -19.32 45.30 7.69
N VAL A 159 -20.28 45.61 6.83
CA VAL A 159 -21.50 44.82 6.68
C VAL A 159 -21.26 43.72 5.66
N THR A 160 -21.50 42.47 6.07
CA THR A 160 -21.41 41.29 5.20
C THR A 160 -22.53 41.31 4.16
N GLY A 161 -22.17 41.00 2.91
CA GLY A 161 -23.11 40.75 1.81
C GLY A 161 -22.51 39.79 0.80
N GLU A 162 -23.26 39.50 -0.25
CA GLU A 162 -22.80 38.68 -1.38
C GLU A 162 -21.88 39.49 -2.31
N LEU A 163 -20.88 38.82 -2.86
CA LEU A 163 -19.95 39.40 -3.83
C LEU A 163 -20.50 39.26 -5.26
N TYR A 164 -20.43 40.36 -6.00
CA TYR A 164 -20.80 40.44 -7.40
C TYR A 164 -19.65 41.05 -8.21
N ILE A 165 -19.37 40.46 -9.38
CA ILE A 165 -18.36 40.97 -10.31
C ILE A 165 -19.03 41.75 -11.44
N THR A 166 -18.40 42.85 -11.85
CA THR A 166 -18.89 43.76 -12.88
C THR A 166 -17.76 44.16 -13.84
N GLY A 167 -18.11 44.72 -14.99
CA GLY A 167 -17.17 45.30 -15.93
C GLY A 167 -16.85 44.41 -17.14
N HIS A 168 -15.79 44.75 -17.86
CA HIS A 168 -15.51 44.18 -19.18
C HIS A 168 -14.98 42.74 -19.15
N GLY A 169 -14.57 42.24 -17.97
CA GLY A 169 -14.08 40.87 -17.80
C GLY A 169 -15.18 39.81 -17.81
N LEU A 170 -16.47 40.19 -17.70
CA LEU A 170 -17.55 39.24 -17.60
C LEU A 170 -17.74 38.40 -18.87
N ALA A 171 -17.88 37.09 -18.69
CA ALA A 171 -18.22 36.14 -19.73
C ALA A 171 -19.61 36.43 -20.33
N GLN A 172 -19.84 35.98 -21.56
CA GLN A 172 -21.13 36.15 -22.24
C GLN A 172 -22.25 35.32 -21.60
N GLY A 173 -21.92 34.17 -21.00
CA GLY A 173 -22.83 33.24 -20.36
C GLY A 173 -22.28 31.81 -20.43
N TYR A 174 -23.07 30.84 -19.96
CA TYR A 174 -22.77 29.41 -20.08
C TYR A 174 -23.31 28.87 -21.41
N VAL A 175 -22.46 28.15 -22.15
CA VAL A 175 -22.83 27.59 -23.45
C VAL A 175 -23.87 26.49 -23.26
N GLY A 176 -25.04 26.62 -23.91
CA GLY A 176 -26.10 25.60 -23.89
C GLY A 176 -27.04 25.64 -22.69
N ASP A 177 -26.83 26.55 -21.73
CA ASP A 177 -27.69 26.72 -20.55
C ASP A 177 -28.11 28.19 -20.37
N GLU A 178 -29.13 28.59 -21.12
CA GLU A 178 -29.68 29.96 -21.06
C GLU A 178 -30.31 30.27 -19.70
N LYS A 179 -30.86 29.25 -19.02
CA LYS A 179 -31.51 29.42 -17.72
C LYS A 179 -30.48 29.78 -16.65
N LEU A 180 -29.42 28.97 -16.51
CA LEU A 180 -28.35 29.24 -15.57
C LEU A 180 -27.61 30.55 -15.91
N SER A 181 -27.44 30.84 -17.20
CA SER A 181 -26.86 32.11 -17.66
C SER A 181 -27.67 33.31 -17.20
N ALA A 182 -28.99 33.27 -17.30
CA ALA A 182 -29.86 34.34 -16.84
C ALA A 182 -29.92 34.45 -15.30
N GLU A 183 -29.81 33.32 -14.59
CA GLU A 183 -29.77 33.30 -13.13
C GLU A 183 -28.46 33.89 -12.56
N ARG A 184 -27.32 33.63 -13.23
CA ARG A 184 -25.99 34.05 -12.76
C ARG A 184 -25.51 35.39 -13.34
N PHE A 185 -25.92 35.73 -14.56
CA PHE A 185 -25.57 36.98 -15.23
C PHE A 185 -26.82 37.81 -15.54
N PHE A 186 -26.98 38.92 -14.84
CA PHE A 186 -28.17 39.77 -14.99
C PHE A 186 -27.82 41.26 -14.87
N LEU A 187 -28.76 42.11 -15.24
CA LEU A 187 -28.60 43.57 -15.11
C LEU A 187 -29.09 44.02 -13.74
N HIS A 188 -28.27 44.78 -13.04
CA HIS A 188 -28.62 45.37 -11.76
C HIS A 188 -29.82 46.34 -11.93
N PRO A 189 -30.86 46.24 -11.09
CA PRO A 189 -32.14 46.89 -11.35
C PRO A 189 -32.10 48.43 -11.26
N ALA A 190 -31.15 49.03 -10.54
CA ALA A 190 -31.12 50.48 -10.33
C ALA A 190 -30.24 51.23 -11.34
N ASP A 191 -29.12 50.64 -11.78
CA ASP A 191 -28.11 51.30 -12.61
C ASP A 191 -27.86 50.58 -13.95
N GLY A 192 -28.50 49.44 -14.18
CA GLY A 192 -28.38 48.67 -15.43
C GLY A 192 -27.01 48.03 -15.64
N GLN A 193 -26.14 48.02 -14.63
CA GLN A 193 -24.83 47.38 -14.75
C GLN A 193 -24.97 45.86 -14.82
N ARG A 194 -24.27 45.21 -15.76
CA ARG A 194 -24.25 43.74 -15.83
C ARG A 194 -23.42 43.18 -14.68
N LEU A 195 -24.03 42.29 -13.90
CA LEU A 195 -23.46 41.61 -12.74
C LEU A 195 -23.25 40.13 -13.03
N TYR A 196 -22.25 39.55 -12.39
CA TYR A 196 -22.11 38.12 -12.18
C TYR A 196 -22.20 37.79 -10.69
N ARG A 197 -23.08 36.87 -10.30
CA ARG A 197 -23.28 36.42 -8.91
C ARG A 197 -22.32 35.28 -8.57
N THR A 198 -21.35 35.54 -7.68
CA THR A 198 -20.27 34.57 -7.40
C THR A 198 -20.69 33.46 -6.43
N GLY A 199 -21.64 33.74 -5.54
CA GLY A 199 -22.01 32.86 -4.42
C GLY A 199 -21.07 32.97 -3.22
N ASP A 200 -20.17 33.96 -3.22
CA ASP A 200 -19.24 34.22 -2.13
C ASP A 200 -19.74 35.35 -1.24
N LEU A 201 -19.34 35.32 0.03
CA LEU A 201 -19.61 36.35 1.02
C LEU A 201 -18.37 37.22 1.23
N GLY A 202 -18.60 38.52 1.39
CA GLY A 202 -17.54 39.47 1.71
C GLY A 202 -18.06 40.76 2.32
N ARG A 203 -17.14 41.66 2.65
CA ARG A 203 -17.46 43.00 3.18
C ARG A 203 -16.41 44.03 2.80
N TYR A 204 -16.83 45.29 2.72
CA TYR A 204 -15.91 46.41 2.54
C TYR A 204 -15.17 46.73 3.84
N THR A 205 -13.88 47.00 3.72
CA THR A 205 -13.07 47.61 4.77
C THR A 205 -13.12 49.15 4.65
N PRO A 206 -12.75 49.92 5.70
CA PRO A 206 -12.71 51.38 5.64
C PRO A 206 -11.78 51.94 4.56
N GLY A 207 -10.78 51.14 4.14
CA GLY A 207 -9.86 51.48 3.05
C GLY A 207 -10.42 51.23 1.65
N GLY A 208 -11.67 50.79 1.52
CA GLY A 208 -12.31 50.42 0.25
C GLY A 208 -11.78 49.11 -0.34
N GLU A 209 -11.10 48.29 0.45
CA GLU A 209 -10.71 46.93 0.07
C GLU A 209 -11.81 45.94 0.46
N ILE A 210 -11.83 44.77 -0.18
CA ILE A 210 -12.78 43.70 0.12
C ILE A 210 -12.10 42.61 0.92
N GLU A 211 -12.76 42.19 2.00
CA GLU A 211 -12.44 41.00 2.77
C GLU A 211 -13.39 39.87 2.37
N PHE A 212 -12.83 38.69 2.10
CA PHE A 212 -13.57 37.48 1.75
C PHE A 212 -13.89 36.66 3.00
N LEU A 213 -15.11 36.13 3.09
CA LEU A 213 -15.66 35.50 4.31
C LEU A 213 -16.14 34.05 4.10
N GLY A 214 -16.04 33.48 2.89
CA GLY A 214 -16.46 32.11 2.57
C GLY A 214 -17.63 32.03 1.58
N ARG A 215 -18.23 30.84 1.44
CA ARG A 215 -19.35 30.54 0.51
C ARG A 215 -20.65 30.23 1.27
N GLU A 216 -21.77 30.31 0.56
CA GLU A 216 -23.11 29.97 1.08
C GLU A 216 -23.55 28.50 0.79
N ASP A 217 -22.91 27.78 -0.15
CA ASP A 217 -23.32 26.45 -0.66
C ASP A 217 -22.51 25.23 -0.14
N ASN A 218 -23.08 24.01 -0.21
CA ASN A 218 -22.51 22.70 0.26
C ASN A 218 -21.35 22.17 -0.61
N GLN A 219 -20.73 23.04 -1.39
CA GLN A 219 -19.76 22.66 -2.37
C GLN A 219 -18.41 22.45 -1.72
N VAL A 220 -17.81 21.28 -1.92
CA VAL A 220 -16.52 20.94 -1.32
C VAL A 220 -15.41 21.05 -2.36
N LYS A 221 -14.22 21.48 -1.93
CA LYS A 221 -13.03 21.46 -2.77
C LYS A 221 -12.12 20.34 -2.30
N ILE A 222 -11.92 19.34 -3.16
CA ILE A 222 -11.06 18.20 -2.90
C ILE A 222 -10.01 18.18 -3.99
N ARG A 223 -8.72 18.23 -3.62
CA ARG A 223 -7.59 18.21 -4.57
C ARG A 223 -7.73 19.25 -5.69
N GLY A 224 -8.28 20.42 -5.37
CA GLY A 224 -8.47 21.52 -6.32
C GLY A 224 -9.74 21.42 -7.17
N HIS A 225 -10.40 20.26 -7.16
CA HIS A 225 -11.68 20.05 -7.84
C HIS A 225 -12.82 20.58 -7.01
N ARG A 226 -13.67 21.36 -7.66
CA ARG A 226 -14.91 21.86 -7.09
C ARG A 226 -15.97 20.78 -7.25
N ILE A 227 -16.26 20.03 -6.19
CA ILE A 227 -17.15 18.85 -6.21
C ILE A 227 -18.49 19.20 -5.57
N GLU A 228 -19.56 18.86 -6.28
CA GLU A 228 -20.93 18.92 -5.77
C GLU A 228 -21.30 17.54 -5.20
N LEU A 229 -21.32 17.40 -3.88
CA LEU A 229 -21.65 16.12 -3.22
C LEU A 229 -23.02 15.57 -3.66
N GLY A 230 -23.96 16.46 -3.94
CA GLY A 230 -25.30 16.11 -4.43
C GLY A 230 -25.32 15.47 -5.82
N GLU A 231 -24.30 15.69 -6.65
CA GLU A 231 -24.16 15.03 -7.96
C GLU A 231 -23.85 13.55 -7.79
N ILE A 232 -22.94 13.23 -6.86
CA ILE A 232 -22.56 11.85 -6.51
C ILE A 232 -23.73 11.12 -5.85
N GLU A 233 -24.38 11.77 -4.88
CA GLU A 233 -25.61 11.26 -4.23
C GLU A 233 -26.68 10.93 -5.29
N SER A 234 -26.91 11.83 -6.25
CA SER A 234 -27.89 11.64 -7.33
C SER A 234 -27.50 10.54 -8.32
N ALA A 235 -26.20 10.35 -8.59
CA ALA A 235 -25.71 9.27 -9.45
C ALA A 235 -25.95 7.90 -8.80
N LEU A 236 -25.64 7.76 -7.50
CA LEU A 236 -25.87 6.56 -6.71
C LEU A 236 -27.36 6.19 -6.62
N LEU A 237 -28.24 7.18 -6.44
CA LEU A 237 -29.70 6.99 -6.38
C LEU A 237 -30.32 6.41 -7.65
N LYS A 238 -29.61 6.43 -8.80
CA LYS A 238 -30.10 5.80 -10.03
C LYS A 238 -29.95 4.27 -10.01
N HIS A 239 -29.14 3.71 -9.12
CA HIS A 239 -29.00 2.27 -8.99
C HIS A 239 -30.26 1.66 -8.36
N PRO A 240 -30.86 0.60 -8.93
CA PRO A 240 -32.15 0.07 -8.46
C PRO A 240 -32.09 -0.52 -7.04
N ALA A 241 -30.91 -0.93 -6.58
CA ALA A 241 -30.70 -1.45 -5.22
C ALA A 241 -30.45 -0.36 -4.17
N VAL A 242 -30.48 0.92 -4.54
CA VAL A 242 -30.19 2.05 -3.65
C VAL A 242 -31.47 2.82 -3.30
N ALA A 243 -31.76 2.95 -2.00
CA ALA A 243 -32.89 3.74 -1.51
C ALA A 243 -32.50 5.17 -1.14
N ALA A 244 -31.32 5.35 -0.55
CA ALA A 244 -30.78 6.64 -0.18
C ALA A 244 -29.25 6.62 -0.26
N ALA A 245 -28.65 7.78 -0.48
CA ALA A 245 -27.21 7.96 -0.48
C ALA A 245 -26.84 9.23 0.30
N GLY A 246 -25.75 9.18 1.05
CA GLY A 246 -25.13 10.34 1.67
C GLY A 246 -23.65 10.35 1.34
N VAL A 247 -23.15 11.49 0.87
CA VAL A 247 -21.73 11.67 0.60
C VAL A 247 -21.21 12.78 1.52
N VAL A 248 -20.10 12.53 2.19
CA VAL A 248 -19.48 13.46 3.13
C VAL A 248 -17.98 13.53 2.89
N LEU A 249 -17.36 14.59 3.37
CA LEU A 249 -15.91 14.64 3.53
C LEU A 249 -15.53 13.72 4.68
N ASP A 250 -14.52 12.89 4.44
CA ASP A 250 -13.80 12.20 5.49
C ASP A 250 -12.76 13.16 6.07
N GLU A 251 -13.08 13.72 7.24
CA GLU A 251 -12.25 14.66 7.98
C GLU A 251 -11.19 13.97 8.87
N ALA A 252 -11.15 12.63 8.89
CA ALA A 252 -10.22 11.86 9.73
C ALA A 252 -8.89 11.54 9.03
N SER A 253 -8.80 11.78 7.72
CA SER A 253 -7.57 11.68 6.91
C SER A 253 -6.79 13.01 6.96
N ASP A 254 -5.46 12.93 6.90
CA ASP A 254 -4.59 14.11 6.67
C ASP A 254 -4.83 14.76 5.29
N GLU A 255 -5.59 14.08 4.41
CA GLU A 255 -6.04 14.55 3.10
C GLU A 255 -7.56 14.48 2.95
N PRO A 256 -8.24 15.55 2.50
CA PRO A 256 -9.69 15.55 2.33
C PRO A 256 -10.13 14.50 1.32
N ALA A 257 -10.98 13.59 1.79
CA ALA A 257 -11.40 12.37 1.14
C ALA A 257 -12.93 12.31 1.04
N LEU A 258 -13.49 11.53 0.11
CA LEU A 258 -14.93 11.33 -0.01
C LEU A 258 -15.34 10.00 0.59
N LEU A 259 -16.31 10.03 1.51
CA LEU A 259 -16.96 8.86 2.05
C LEU A 259 -18.40 8.79 1.52
N GLY A 260 -18.68 7.74 0.74
CA GLY A 260 -20.00 7.44 0.19
C GLY A 260 -20.69 6.40 1.05
N ILE A 261 -21.90 6.70 1.50
CA ILE A 261 -22.68 5.78 2.34
C ILE A 261 -24.04 5.58 1.69
N VAL A 262 -24.38 4.33 1.44
CA VAL A 262 -25.51 3.93 0.62
C VAL A 262 -26.44 3.04 1.43
N GLU A 263 -27.70 3.45 1.52
CA GLU A 263 -28.77 2.64 2.10
C GLU A 263 -29.40 1.74 1.04
N THR A 264 -29.46 0.45 1.35
CA THR A 264 -30.06 -0.56 0.47
C THR A 264 -31.58 -0.39 0.35
N ALA A 265 -32.08 -0.49 -0.87
CA ALA A 265 -33.50 -0.48 -1.13
C ALA A 265 -34.18 -1.76 -0.63
N ARG A 266 -35.43 -1.61 -0.16
CA ARG A 266 -36.27 -2.74 0.21
C ARG A 266 -36.83 -3.42 -1.05
N LYS A 267 -36.93 -4.75 -1.02
CA LYS A 267 -37.62 -5.55 -2.04
C LYS A 267 -39.11 -5.15 -2.07
N LYS A 268 -39.60 -4.72 -3.23
CA LYS A 268 -41.02 -4.32 -3.40
C LYS A 268 -41.97 -5.51 -3.31
N ASP A 269 -41.60 -6.63 -3.93
CA ASP A 269 -42.38 -7.87 -3.95
C ASP A 269 -41.54 -9.01 -3.34
N ARG A 270 -41.77 -9.34 -2.06
CA ARG A 270 -41.10 -10.46 -1.38
C ARG A 270 -41.91 -11.74 -1.54
N ASP A 271 -41.29 -12.78 -2.09
CA ASP A 271 -41.84 -14.14 -2.05
C ASP A 271 -41.34 -14.87 -0.80
N ARG A 272 -42.01 -14.64 0.33
CA ARG A 272 -41.69 -15.28 1.61
C ARG A 272 -41.80 -16.81 1.55
N THR A 273 -42.63 -17.34 0.65
CA THR A 273 -42.82 -18.79 0.51
C THR A 273 -41.60 -19.41 -0.17
N ALA A 274 -41.10 -18.78 -1.23
CA ALA A 274 -39.86 -19.19 -1.88
C ALA A 274 -38.64 -19.02 -0.96
N GLU A 275 -38.54 -17.91 -0.22
CA GLU A 275 -37.47 -17.67 0.76
C GLU A 275 -37.47 -18.74 1.87
N ALA A 276 -38.65 -19.13 2.38
CA ALA A 276 -38.78 -20.20 3.37
C ALA A 276 -38.47 -21.59 2.79
N ALA A 277 -38.88 -21.87 1.55
CA ALA A 277 -38.58 -23.14 0.87
C ALA A 277 -37.07 -23.28 0.61
N GLU A 278 -36.41 -22.20 0.20
CA GLU A 278 -34.95 -22.14 0.06
C GLU A 278 -34.26 -22.40 1.39
N PHE A 279 -34.69 -21.74 2.45
CA PHE A 279 -34.14 -21.96 3.79
C PHE A 279 -34.25 -23.44 4.18
N ALA A 280 -35.43 -24.03 4.03
CA ALA A 280 -35.66 -25.44 4.31
C ALA A 280 -34.78 -26.37 3.46
N GLN A 281 -34.56 -26.05 2.18
CA GLN A 281 -33.66 -26.84 1.32
C GLN A 281 -32.22 -26.84 1.86
N LEU A 282 -31.73 -25.68 2.33
CA LEU A 282 -30.37 -25.56 2.87
C LEU A 282 -30.25 -26.22 4.24
N THR A 283 -31.28 -26.20 5.08
CA THR A 283 -31.18 -26.64 6.49
C THR A 283 -31.73 -28.03 6.79
N SER A 284 -32.59 -28.59 5.94
CA SER A 284 -33.28 -29.85 6.21
C SER A 284 -32.31 -31.03 6.35
N GLY A 285 -32.52 -31.87 7.36
CA GLY A 285 -31.74 -33.07 7.63
C GLY A 285 -30.31 -32.85 8.16
N ILE A 286 -29.88 -31.60 8.41
CA ILE A 286 -28.54 -31.34 8.99
C ILE A 286 -28.40 -31.99 10.36
N GLY A 287 -29.38 -31.79 11.24
CA GLY A 287 -29.37 -32.35 12.60
C GLY A 287 -29.34 -33.87 12.61
N GLU A 288 -30.12 -34.52 11.73
CA GLU A 288 -30.16 -35.98 11.58
C GLU A 288 -28.79 -36.53 11.11
N ALA A 289 -28.21 -35.91 10.08
CA ALA A 289 -26.92 -36.32 9.52
C ALA A 289 -25.76 -36.12 10.52
N ALA A 290 -25.77 -35.03 11.30
CA ALA A 290 -24.78 -34.81 12.35
C ALA A 290 -25.00 -35.72 13.57
N GLY A 291 -26.27 -36.07 13.85
CA GLY A 291 -26.68 -36.90 14.99
C GLY A 291 -26.14 -38.33 14.95
N GLU A 292 -25.70 -38.82 13.79
CA GLU A 292 -25.02 -40.12 13.64
C GLU A 292 -23.81 -40.27 14.58
N ILE A 293 -23.10 -39.17 14.86
CA ILE A 293 -21.94 -39.13 15.77
C ILE A 293 -22.33 -39.59 17.18
N ALA A 294 -23.56 -39.31 17.61
CA ALA A 294 -24.09 -39.67 18.91
C ALA A 294 -25.00 -40.90 18.88
N ALA A 295 -25.03 -41.68 17.79
CA ALA A 295 -25.93 -42.84 17.66
C ALA A 295 -25.77 -43.87 18.79
N HIS A 296 -24.58 -44.00 19.36
CA HIS A 296 -24.24 -44.96 20.41
C HIS A 296 -24.61 -44.52 21.84
N ILE A 297 -25.05 -43.27 22.04
CA ILE A 297 -25.38 -42.70 23.36
C ILE A 297 -26.89 -42.55 23.52
N SER A 298 -27.44 -42.86 24.69
CA SER A 298 -28.85 -42.65 25.03
C SER A 298 -29.06 -41.37 25.87
N ALA A 299 -30.27 -40.79 25.82
CA ALA A 299 -30.63 -39.60 26.63
C ALA A 299 -30.39 -39.82 28.13
N ARG A 300 -30.74 -41.02 28.63
CA ARG A 300 -30.53 -41.39 30.04
C ARG A 300 -29.06 -41.38 30.45
N GLN A 301 -28.15 -41.83 29.58
CA GLN A 301 -26.71 -41.80 29.86
C GLN A 301 -26.20 -40.36 29.97
N ILE A 302 -26.70 -39.45 29.13
CA ILE A 302 -26.35 -38.03 29.18
C ILE A 302 -26.85 -37.40 30.49
N GLU A 303 -28.11 -37.63 30.86
CA GLU A 303 -28.69 -37.12 32.11
C GLU A 303 -27.92 -37.62 33.34
N GLU A 304 -27.58 -38.92 33.38
CA GLU A 304 -26.81 -39.52 34.47
C GLU A 304 -25.38 -38.96 34.54
N ALA A 305 -24.71 -38.81 33.39
CA ALA A 305 -23.40 -38.20 33.30
C ALA A 305 -23.43 -36.76 33.82
N MET A 306 -24.36 -35.92 33.34
CA MET A 306 -24.47 -34.54 33.79
C MET A 306 -24.77 -34.42 35.28
N ALA A 307 -25.72 -35.19 35.79
CA ALA A 307 -26.05 -35.17 37.21
C ALA A 307 -24.87 -35.57 38.10
N SER A 308 -24.05 -36.54 37.68
CA SER A 308 -22.84 -36.94 38.42
C SER A 308 -21.77 -35.84 38.42
N LEU A 309 -21.58 -35.14 37.30
CA LEU A 309 -20.62 -34.03 37.19
C LEU A 309 -21.07 -32.82 38.01
N ASP A 310 -22.35 -32.44 37.92
CA ASP A 310 -22.91 -31.34 38.69
C ASP A 310 -22.76 -31.58 40.19
N ARG A 311 -22.99 -32.82 40.64
CA ARG A 311 -22.75 -33.22 42.03
C ARG A 311 -21.29 -33.02 42.42
N ALA A 312 -20.34 -33.50 41.62
CA ALA A 312 -18.90 -33.36 41.92
C ALA A 312 -18.49 -31.89 42.00
N VAL A 313 -18.94 -31.07 41.04
CA VAL A 313 -18.61 -29.64 40.97
C VAL A 313 -19.22 -28.85 42.14
N LEU A 314 -20.50 -29.06 42.48
CA LEU A 314 -21.14 -28.37 43.61
C LEU A 314 -20.43 -28.66 44.94
N HIS A 315 -20.01 -29.91 45.17
CA HIS A 315 -19.25 -30.26 46.37
C HIS A 315 -17.87 -29.60 46.36
N SER A 316 -17.18 -29.54 45.21
CA SER A 316 -15.92 -28.80 45.07
C SER A 316 -16.09 -27.30 45.34
N MET A 317 -17.14 -26.66 44.84
CA MET A 317 -17.42 -25.23 45.07
C MET A 317 -17.67 -24.94 46.55
N LEU A 318 -18.53 -25.72 47.22
CA LEU A 318 -18.78 -25.55 48.66
C LEU A 318 -17.51 -25.82 49.48
N ARG A 319 -16.75 -26.87 49.13
CA ARG A 319 -15.47 -27.17 49.78
C ARG A 319 -14.49 -26.01 49.64
N ALA A 320 -14.38 -25.41 48.45
CA ALA A 320 -13.49 -24.28 48.22
C ALA A 320 -13.85 -23.08 49.08
N LEU A 321 -15.14 -22.72 49.16
CA LEU A 321 -15.62 -21.66 50.05
C LEU A 321 -15.33 -21.98 51.53
N GLN A 322 -15.51 -23.23 51.96
CA GLN A 322 -15.18 -23.69 53.32
C GLN A 322 -13.68 -23.62 53.62
N THR A 323 -12.83 -23.95 52.66
CA THR A 323 -11.37 -23.81 52.77
C THR A 323 -10.95 -22.35 52.92
N LEU A 324 -11.65 -21.42 52.25
CA LEU A 324 -11.44 -19.98 52.38
C LEU A 324 -12.03 -19.39 53.68
N GLY A 325 -12.68 -20.20 54.51
CA GLY A 325 -13.26 -19.79 55.79
C GLY A 325 -14.74 -19.40 55.75
N PHE A 326 -15.44 -19.71 54.66
CA PHE A 326 -16.86 -19.37 54.47
C PHE A 326 -17.79 -20.57 54.64
N PHE A 327 -19.01 -20.33 55.12
CA PHE A 327 -20.09 -21.31 55.24
C PHE A 327 -19.67 -22.59 55.96
N ALA A 328 -18.86 -22.46 57.03
CA ALA A 328 -18.61 -23.58 57.94
C ALA A 328 -19.94 -24.08 58.51
N LYS A 329 -20.03 -25.39 58.76
CA LYS A 329 -21.28 -26.04 59.15
C LYS A 329 -21.97 -25.33 60.32
N GLY A 330 -23.23 -24.93 60.09
CA GLY A 330 -24.08 -24.24 61.06
C GLY A 330 -23.82 -22.74 61.22
N GLN A 331 -22.83 -22.18 60.53
CA GLN A 331 -22.55 -20.73 60.55
C GLN A 331 -23.28 -20.02 59.41
N ALA A 332 -24.01 -18.96 59.75
CA ALA A 332 -24.60 -18.05 58.77
C ALA A 332 -23.62 -16.91 58.48
N GLN A 333 -23.43 -16.61 57.20
CA GLN A 333 -22.60 -15.50 56.75
C GLN A 333 -23.33 -14.73 55.64
N SER A 334 -23.09 -13.43 55.57
CA SER A 334 -23.65 -12.62 54.50
C SER A 334 -22.81 -12.72 53.23
N LEU A 335 -23.46 -12.60 52.07
CA LEU A 335 -22.77 -12.54 50.79
C LEU A 335 -21.80 -11.35 50.73
N GLU A 336 -22.13 -10.22 51.36
CA GLU A 336 -21.24 -9.07 51.46
C GLU A 336 -19.96 -9.39 52.26
N GLU A 337 -20.07 -10.14 53.36
CA GLU A 337 -18.91 -10.58 54.15
C GLU A 337 -17.99 -11.48 53.32
N VAL A 338 -18.55 -12.41 52.53
CA VAL A 338 -17.78 -13.29 51.64
C VAL A 338 -17.00 -12.48 50.61
N LEU A 339 -17.63 -11.49 49.99
CA LEU A 339 -17.01 -10.64 48.98
C LEU A 339 -16.00 -9.63 49.56
N GLN A 340 -16.07 -9.29 50.85
CA GLN A 340 -15.16 -8.30 51.47
C GLN A 340 -13.97 -8.91 52.20
N ALA A 341 -13.95 -10.24 52.39
CA ALA A 341 -12.97 -10.94 53.21
C ALA A 341 -11.52 -10.96 52.65
N GLY A 342 -11.26 -10.36 51.48
CA GLY A 342 -9.94 -10.21 50.87
C GLY A 342 -9.30 -11.51 50.36
N SER A 343 -9.91 -12.67 50.64
CA SER A 343 -9.50 -13.99 50.16
C SER A 343 -10.00 -14.30 48.74
N ILE A 344 -10.98 -13.54 48.24
CA ILE A 344 -11.46 -13.59 46.86
C ILE A 344 -11.08 -12.28 46.16
N LEU A 345 -10.49 -12.37 44.98
CA LEU A 345 -10.16 -11.19 44.20
C LEU A 345 -11.43 -10.46 43.71
N PRO A 346 -11.45 -9.11 43.68
CA PRO A 346 -12.60 -8.33 43.23
C PRO A 346 -13.18 -8.73 41.87
N LYS A 347 -12.31 -9.10 40.93
CA LYS A 347 -12.72 -9.53 39.58
C LYS A 347 -13.55 -10.84 39.55
N TYR A 348 -13.50 -11.64 40.61
CA TYR A 348 -14.26 -12.90 40.74
C TYR A 348 -15.46 -12.77 41.67
N HIS A 349 -15.81 -11.56 42.13
CA HIS A 349 -16.97 -11.36 42.99
C HIS A 349 -18.28 -11.77 42.32
N TRP A 350 -18.42 -11.53 41.02
CA TRP A 350 -19.60 -11.97 40.27
C TRP A 350 -19.73 -13.49 40.28
N LEU A 351 -18.62 -14.21 40.06
CA LEU A 351 -18.58 -15.66 40.06
C LEU A 351 -18.91 -16.23 41.44
N ALA A 352 -18.37 -15.63 42.51
CA ALA A 352 -18.71 -16.00 43.88
C ALA A 352 -20.20 -15.79 44.21
N ARG A 353 -20.82 -14.70 43.74
CA ARG A 353 -22.28 -14.50 43.85
C ARG A 353 -23.05 -15.62 43.17
N ARG A 354 -22.65 -15.99 41.95
CA ARG A 354 -23.28 -17.08 41.17
C ARG A 354 -23.10 -18.44 41.84
N TRP A 355 -21.93 -18.73 42.40
CA TRP A 355 -21.70 -19.97 43.15
C TRP A 355 -22.60 -20.08 44.37
N VAL A 356 -22.76 -19.00 45.15
CA VAL A 356 -23.66 -18.99 46.31
C VAL A 356 -25.11 -19.22 45.85
N ALA A 357 -25.54 -18.59 44.77
CA ALA A 357 -26.86 -18.82 44.18
C ALA A 357 -27.06 -20.28 43.76
N LYS A 358 -26.09 -20.89 43.05
CA LYS A 358 -26.16 -22.29 42.62
C LYS A 358 -26.13 -23.29 43.76
N LEU A 359 -25.33 -23.04 44.79
CA LEU A 359 -25.32 -23.84 46.00
C LEU A 359 -26.66 -23.72 46.76
N ALA A 360 -27.31 -22.56 46.73
CA ALA A 360 -28.64 -22.37 47.30
C ALA A 360 -29.74 -23.08 46.48
N GLU A 361 -29.71 -22.97 45.15
CA GLU A 361 -30.59 -23.70 44.22
C GLU A 361 -30.49 -25.23 44.41
N ALA A 362 -29.27 -25.74 44.61
CA ALA A 362 -28.99 -27.14 44.90
C ALA A 362 -29.37 -27.57 46.34
N GLY A 363 -29.81 -26.64 47.19
CA GLY A 363 -30.17 -26.90 48.59
C GLY A 363 -28.97 -27.14 49.52
N MET A 364 -27.74 -26.87 49.09
CA MET A 364 -26.53 -26.98 49.90
C MET A 364 -26.33 -25.75 50.81
N LEU A 365 -26.85 -24.60 50.40
CA LEU A 365 -26.99 -23.40 51.21
C LEU A 365 -28.46 -23.07 51.42
N THR A 366 -28.82 -22.58 52.61
CA THR A 366 -30.18 -22.11 52.90
C THR A 366 -30.15 -20.65 53.29
N GLU A 367 -30.86 -19.80 52.55
CA GLU A 367 -31.01 -18.39 52.87
C GLU A 367 -31.83 -18.22 54.17
N GLN A 368 -31.26 -17.53 55.16
CA GLN A 368 -31.89 -17.30 56.47
C GLN A 368 -32.54 -15.92 56.58
N ALA A 369 -31.93 -14.94 55.94
CA ALA A 369 -32.39 -13.57 55.76
C ALA A 369 -31.81 -13.07 54.43
N LYS A 370 -32.36 -11.98 53.87
CA LYS A 370 -31.96 -11.47 52.55
C LYS A 370 -30.43 -11.33 52.45
N GLY A 371 -29.80 -12.14 51.59
CA GLY A 371 -28.35 -12.14 51.37
C GLY A 371 -27.51 -12.80 52.48
N GLN A 372 -28.11 -13.50 53.44
CA GLN A 372 -27.43 -14.31 54.46
C GLN A 372 -27.72 -15.80 54.27
N TYR A 373 -26.66 -16.59 54.11
CA TYR A 373 -26.74 -18.02 53.81
C TYR A 373 -26.08 -18.86 54.89
N ARG A 374 -26.62 -20.06 55.12
CA ARG A 374 -26.06 -21.07 56.04
C ARG A 374 -25.93 -22.41 55.33
N SER A 375 -24.80 -23.11 55.56
CA SER A 375 -24.62 -24.51 55.18
C SER A 375 -24.84 -25.42 56.39
N GLU A 376 -25.61 -26.49 56.23
CA GLU A 376 -25.68 -27.60 57.21
C GLU A 376 -24.70 -28.73 56.85
N LEU A 377 -24.03 -28.62 55.69
CA LEU A 377 -23.10 -29.60 55.16
C LEU A 377 -21.66 -29.21 55.54
N ALA A 378 -20.91 -30.17 56.07
CA ALA A 378 -19.45 -30.10 56.12
C ALA A 378 -18.92 -31.01 55.01
N VAL A 379 -18.30 -30.41 54.00
CA VAL A 379 -17.72 -31.17 52.89
C VAL A 379 -16.25 -31.42 53.20
N ASP A 380 -15.83 -32.69 53.16
CA ASP A 380 -14.44 -33.10 53.28
C ASP A 380 -13.86 -33.54 51.93
N ASP A 381 -12.53 -33.69 51.89
CA ASP A 381 -11.80 -34.03 50.66
C ASP A 381 -12.08 -35.48 50.20
N GLU A 382 -12.56 -36.35 51.11
CA GLU A 382 -12.92 -37.73 50.78
C GLU A 382 -14.20 -37.78 49.95
N LEU A 383 -15.27 -37.10 50.38
CA LEU A 383 -16.52 -36.99 49.64
C LEU A 383 -16.33 -36.36 48.26
N VAL A 384 -15.51 -35.29 48.16
CA VAL A 384 -15.20 -34.65 46.88
C VAL A 384 -14.51 -35.64 45.93
N ARG A 385 -13.51 -36.38 46.42
CA ARG A 385 -12.78 -37.38 45.63
C ARG A 385 -13.68 -38.54 45.18
N GLU A 386 -14.61 -39.01 46.01
CA GLU A 386 -15.57 -40.05 45.65
C GLU A 386 -16.51 -39.59 44.53
N ASN A 387 -17.09 -38.39 44.65
CA ASN A 387 -17.95 -37.81 43.62
C ASN A 387 -17.21 -37.64 42.29
N TRP A 388 -15.95 -37.20 42.30
CA TRP A 388 -15.13 -37.09 41.07
C TRP A 388 -14.82 -38.45 40.46
N THR A 389 -14.54 -39.47 41.27
CA THR A 389 -14.28 -40.83 40.79
C THR A 389 -15.52 -41.42 40.11
N GLU A 390 -16.70 -41.20 40.68
CA GLU A 390 -17.98 -41.60 40.08
C GLU A 390 -18.22 -40.87 38.75
N ALA A 391 -18.09 -39.54 38.74
CA ALA A 391 -18.29 -38.71 37.55
C ALA A 391 -17.34 -39.09 36.41
N GLU A 392 -16.03 -39.21 36.68
CA GLU A 392 -15.04 -39.61 35.68
C GLU A 392 -15.35 -40.99 35.08
N ALA A 393 -15.76 -41.96 35.90
CA ALA A 393 -16.11 -43.29 35.42
C ALA A 393 -17.32 -43.25 34.48
N ILE A 394 -18.39 -42.53 34.84
CA ILE A 394 -19.60 -42.41 34.02
C ILE A 394 -19.29 -41.68 32.70
N TRP A 395 -18.59 -40.55 32.76
CA TRP A 395 -18.25 -39.76 31.58
C TRP A 395 -17.26 -40.47 30.66
N THR A 396 -16.23 -41.14 31.20
CA THR A 396 -15.28 -41.90 30.38
C THR A 396 -15.97 -43.08 29.68
N ASN A 397 -16.91 -43.74 30.36
CA ASN A 397 -17.72 -44.80 29.73
C ASN A 397 -18.63 -44.25 28.62
N MET A 398 -19.13 -43.02 28.76
CA MET A 398 -19.99 -42.38 27.78
C MET A 398 -19.22 -41.84 26.57
N LEU A 399 -18.11 -41.11 26.79
CA LEU A 399 -17.35 -40.42 25.74
C LEU A 399 -16.19 -41.25 25.17
N GLY A 400 -15.76 -42.30 25.85
CA GLY A 400 -14.58 -43.09 25.49
C GLY A 400 -13.25 -42.42 25.82
N THR A 401 -13.25 -41.19 26.36
CA THR A 401 -12.06 -40.46 26.80
C THR A 401 -12.28 -39.81 28.17
N ALA A 402 -11.20 -39.64 28.94
CA ALA A 402 -11.24 -39.03 30.27
C ALA A 402 -10.82 -37.54 30.28
N GLY A 403 -10.40 -37.00 29.13
CA GLY A 403 -9.73 -35.69 29.08
C GLY A 403 -10.65 -34.53 29.49
N PHE A 404 -11.95 -34.60 29.18
CA PHE A 404 -12.94 -33.59 29.56
C PHE A 404 -13.07 -33.50 31.08
N THR A 405 -13.37 -34.62 31.74
CA THR A 405 -13.53 -34.66 33.19
C THR A 405 -12.21 -34.40 33.92
N ALA A 406 -11.07 -34.82 33.37
CA ALA A 406 -9.77 -34.53 33.94
C ALA A 406 -9.46 -33.02 33.95
N TYR A 407 -9.82 -32.29 32.88
CA TYR A 407 -9.70 -30.83 32.85
C TYR A 407 -10.57 -30.17 33.91
N VAL A 408 -11.86 -30.53 33.99
CA VAL A 408 -12.78 -29.91 34.96
C VAL A 408 -12.32 -30.23 36.39
N ARG A 409 -11.93 -31.48 36.67
CA ARG A 409 -11.41 -31.88 37.98
C ARG A 409 -10.17 -31.08 38.39
N LYS A 410 -9.22 -30.92 37.48
CA LYS A 410 -7.98 -30.16 37.75
C LYS A 410 -8.28 -28.71 38.14
N ASN A 411 -9.27 -28.08 37.52
CA ASN A 411 -9.75 -26.76 37.93
C ASN A 411 -10.46 -26.83 39.30
N ALA A 412 -11.32 -27.83 39.49
CA ALA A 412 -12.06 -28.04 40.74
C ALA A 412 -11.15 -28.23 41.97
N GLU A 413 -9.98 -28.84 41.79
CA GLU A 413 -8.95 -29.01 42.84
C GLU A 413 -8.21 -27.70 43.18
N LYS A 414 -8.33 -26.68 42.33
CA LYS A 414 -7.62 -25.39 42.43
C LYS A 414 -8.54 -24.20 42.67
N LEU A 415 -9.81 -24.43 42.95
CA LEU A 415 -10.81 -23.37 43.12
C LEU A 415 -10.44 -22.31 44.18
N PRO A 416 -9.91 -22.65 45.37
CA PRO A 416 -9.45 -21.63 46.33
C PRO A 416 -8.35 -20.75 45.76
N GLU A 417 -7.34 -21.35 45.12
CA GLU A 417 -6.21 -20.65 44.52
C GLU A 417 -6.62 -19.82 43.30
N LEU A 418 -7.60 -20.27 42.52
CA LEU A 418 -8.17 -19.51 41.41
C LEU A 418 -8.92 -18.28 41.93
N LEU A 419 -9.77 -18.41 42.95
CA LEU A 419 -10.51 -17.30 43.56
C LEU A 419 -9.57 -16.26 44.19
N GLY A 420 -8.48 -16.71 44.82
CA GLY A 420 -7.47 -15.85 45.42
C GLY A 420 -6.41 -15.33 44.44
N GLY A 421 -6.39 -15.83 43.20
CA GLY A 421 -5.45 -15.45 42.14
C GLY A 421 -4.03 -16.00 42.31
N GLN A 422 -3.84 -17.05 43.10
CA GLN A 422 -2.58 -17.78 43.21
C GLN A 422 -2.36 -18.76 42.05
N GLU A 423 -3.42 -19.15 41.34
CA GLU A 423 -3.38 -20.01 40.15
C GLU A 423 -3.90 -19.23 38.93
N ASP A 424 -3.26 -19.43 37.77
CA ASP A 424 -3.67 -18.82 36.50
C ASP A 424 -4.63 -19.77 35.75
N PRO A 425 -5.91 -19.38 35.51
CA PRO A 425 -6.85 -20.23 34.79
C PRO A 425 -6.40 -20.54 33.35
N VAL A 426 -5.64 -19.65 32.70
CA VAL A 426 -5.10 -19.90 31.35
C VAL A 426 -4.07 -21.01 31.38
N ALA A 427 -3.21 -21.06 32.40
CA ALA A 427 -2.22 -22.13 32.57
C ALA A 427 -2.86 -23.51 32.84
N LEU A 428 -4.06 -23.54 33.43
CA LEU A 428 -4.82 -24.78 33.58
C LEU A 428 -5.44 -25.26 32.27
N LEU A 429 -5.86 -24.34 31.40
CA LEU A 429 -6.35 -24.67 30.06
C LEU A 429 -5.22 -25.06 29.10
N PHE A 430 -4.04 -24.43 29.22
CA PHE A 430 -2.84 -24.67 28.41
C PHE A 430 -1.65 -25.14 29.24
N PRO A 431 -1.70 -26.35 29.84
CA PRO A 431 -0.60 -26.86 30.65
C PRO A 431 0.66 -26.99 29.80
N GLU A 432 1.76 -26.35 30.24
CA GLU A 432 3.02 -26.29 29.49
C GLU A 432 2.88 -25.72 28.05
N GLY A 433 1.81 -24.94 27.79
CA GLY A 433 1.49 -24.42 26.45
C GLY A 433 0.88 -25.43 25.48
N LYS A 434 0.47 -26.62 25.96
CA LYS A 434 -0.14 -27.68 25.14
C LYS A 434 -1.63 -27.46 24.94
N PHE A 435 -2.16 -27.97 23.83
CA PHE A 435 -3.57 -27.81 23.42
C PHE A 435 -4.46 -29.02 23.79
N ASP A 436 -3.97 -29.98 24.57
CA ASP A 436 -4.66 -31.26 24.81
C ASP A 436 -6.05 -31.08 25.45
N HIS A 437 -6.17 -30.20 26.45
CA HIS A 437 -7.46 -29.91 27.11
C HIS A 437 -8.43 -29.19 26.18
N VAL A 438 -7.94 -28.22 25.41
CA VAL A 438 -8.72 -27.54 24.37
C VAL A 438 -9.22 -28.52 23.33
N HIS A 439 -8.36 -29.41 22.84
CA HIS A 439 -8.73 -30.43 21.87
C HIS A 439 -9.81 -31.34 22.44
N THR A 440 -9.70 -31.71 23.73
CA THR A 440 -10.73 -32.53 24.35
C THR A 440 -12.08 -31.80 24.46
N LEU A 441 -12.07 -30.51 24.86
CA LEU A 441 -13.27 -29.71 25.08
C LEU A 441 -14.00 -29.33 23.79
N TYR A 442 -13.26 -28.88 22.78
CA TYR A 442 -13.82 -28.21 21.61
C TYR A 442 -13.74 -29.04 20.33
N ILE A 443 -13.05 -30.19 20.34
CA ILE A 443 -12.90 -31.06 19.17
C ILE A 443 -13.42 -32.46 19.45
N GLU A 444 -12.97 -33.11 20.53
CA GLU A 444 -13.34 -34.50 20.83
C GLU A 444 -14.69 -34.64 21.54
N HIS A 445 -15.08 -33.63 22.34
CA HIS A 445 -16.34 -33.67 23.06
C HIS A 445 -17.51 -33.86 22.09
N ILE A 446 -18.42 -34.78 22.42
CA ILE A 446 -19.44 -35.22 21.46
C ILE A 446 -20.35 -34.09 20.97
N MET A 447 -20.70 -33.15 21.86
CA MET A 447 -21.49 -31.99 21.49
C MET A 447 -20.70 -31.04 20.57
N ALA A 448 -19.42 -30.82 20.83
CA ALA A 448 -18.60 -29.96 19.98
C ALA A 448 -18.46 -30.56 18.57
N ASN A 449 -18.26 -31.88 18.46
CA ASN A 449 -18.23 -32.58 17.19
C ASN A 449 -19.57 -32.50 16.44
N TYR A 450 -20.70 -32.70 17.14
CA TYR A 450 -22.04 -32.54 16.57
C TYR A 450 -22.27 -31.13 16.01
N LEU A 451 -21.97 -30.09 16.79
CA LEU A 451 -22.18 -28.69 16.39
C LEU A 451 -21.25 -28.29 15.24
N ASN A 452 -19.97 -28.67 15.29
CA ASN A 452 -19.02 -28.44 14.20
C ASN A 452 -19.48 -29.14 12.92
N LYS A 453 -19.97 -30.38 13.01
CA LYS A 453 -20.52 -31.10 11.86
C LYS A 453 -21.76 -30.40 11.29
N CYS A 454 -22.66 -29.90 12.14
CA CYS A 454 -23.82 -29.13 11.70
C CYS A 454 -23.39 -27.85 10.96
N MET A 455 -22.42 -27.09 11.51
CA MET A 455 -21.88 -25.90 10.85
C MET A 455 -21.26 -26.23 9.49
N CYS A 456 -20.41 -27.26 9.41
CA CYS A 456 -19.80 -27.70 8.16
C CYS A 456 -20.84 -28.05 7.09
N LEU A 457 -21.87 -28.83 7.44
CA LEU A 457 -22.92 -29.22 6.50
C LEU A 457 -23.72 -28.02 6.00
N LEU A 458 -24.04 -27.06 6.89
CA LEU A 458 -24.73 -25.84 6.50
C LEU A 458 -23.88 -25.00 5.55
N LEU A 459 -22.62 -24.76 5.90
CA LEU A 459 -21.71 -23.91 5.12
C LEU A 459 -21.38 -24.54 3.76
N GLN A 460 -21.22 -25.85 3.68
CA GLN A 460 -21.06 -26.56 2.40
C GLN A 460 -22.26 -26.31 1.48
N ARG A 461 -23.49 -26.45 1.98
CA ARG A 461 -24.70 -26.20 1.18
C ARG A 461 -24.85 -24.74 0.77
N ILE A 462 -24.41 -23.79 1.61
CA ILE A 462 -24.35 -22.37 1.28
C ILE A 462 -23.33 -22.13 0.16
N ALA A 463 -22.12 -22.68 0.28
CA ALA A 463 -21.05 -22.55 -0.71
C ALA A 463 -21.43 -23.18 -2.06
N GLU A 464 -22.01 -24.38 -2.07
CA GLU A 464 -22.54 -25.05 -3.26
C GLU A 464 -23.55 -24.17 -4.01
N LYS A 465 -24.40 -23.45 -3.26
CA LYS A 465 -25.38 -22.55 -3.83
C LYS A 465 -24.77 -21.24 -4.36
N GLN A 466 -23.75 -20.72 -3.69
CA GLN A 466 -23.07 -19.48 -4.04
C GLN A 466 -22.34 -19.57 -5.40
N GLY A 467 -21.93 -20.78 -5.80
CA GLY A 467 -21.37 -21.07 -7.11
C GLY A 467 -19.92 -20.60 -7.23
N SER A 468 -19.63 -19.72 -8.19
CA SER A 468 -18.27 -19.23 -8.47
C SER A 468 -17.86 -18.01 -7.64
N ASN A 469 -18.81 -17.33 -6.99
CA ASN A 469 -18.48 -16.18 -6.15
C ASN A 469 -17.87 -16.66 -4.83
N PRO A 470 -16.84 -15.99 -4.30
CA PRO A 470 -16.28 -16.37 -3.01
C PRO A 470 -17.33 -16.21 -1.90
N LEU A 471 -17.38 -17.18 -0.99
CA LEU A 471 -18.15 -17.11 0.25
C LEU A 471 -17.32 -16.41 1.32
N ARG A 472 -17.72 -15.19 1.72
CA ARG A 472 -17.02 -14.39 2.73
C ARG A 472 -17.48 -14.73 4.13
N ILE A 473 -16.60 -15.30 4.93
CA ILE A 473 -16.86 -15.82 6.27
C ILE A 473 -16.03 -15.04 7.29
N LEU A 474 -16.68 -14.40 8.26
CA LEU A 474 -16.03 -13.87 9.46
C LEU A 474 -16.25 -14.83 10.61
N GLU A 475 -15.18 -15.44 11.15
CA GLU A 475 -15.21 -16.17 12.41
C GLU A 475 -14.76 -15.26 13.54
N VAL A 476 -15.68 -15.02 14.47
CA VAL A 476 -15.47 -14.21 15.67
C VAL A 476 -15.12 -15.13 16.84
N GLY A 477 -14.12 -14.75 17.64
CA GLY A 477 -13.71 -15.49 18.84
C GLY A 477 -13.25 -16.92 18.54
N ALA A 478 -12.49 -17.10 17.46
CA ALA A 478 -12.09 -18.40 16.94
C ALA A 478 -11.15 -19.19 17.88
N GLY A 479 -10.50 -18.50 18.83
CA GLY A 479 -9.67 -19.06 19.88
C GLY A 479 -8.56 -19.94 19.33
N THR A 480 -8.63 -21.24 19.63
CA THR A 480 -7.62 -22.19 19.14
C THR A 480 -7.90 -22.71 17.73
N GLY A 481 -8.95 -22.24 17.07
CA GLY A 481 -9.37 -22.67 15.74
C GLY A 481 -10.01 -24.06 15.69
N ALA A 482 -10.72 -24.44 16.75
CA ALA A 482 -11.40 -25.73 16.82
C ALA A 482 -12.49 -25.85 15.75
N THR A 483 -13.30 -24.80 15.57
CA THR A 483 -14.29 -24.71 14.49
C THR A 483 -13.62 -24.48 13.13
N THR A 484 -12.68 -23.52 13.07
CA THR A 484 -11.90 -23.17 11.86
C THR A 484 -11.39 -24.40 11.11
N GLY A 485 -10.70 -25.33 11.79
CA GLY A 485 -10.11 -26.50 11.14
C GLY A 485 -11.14 -27.42 10.48
N HIS A 486 -12.33 -27.56 11.06
CA HIS A 486 -13.41 -28.37 10.48
C HIS A 486 -14.05 -27.66 9.30
N VAL A 487 -14.30 -26.34 9.43
CA VAL A 487 -14.94 -25.54 8.39
C VAL A 487 -14.05 -25.43 7.15
N LEU A 488 -12.77 -25.09 7.31
CA LEU A 488 -11.83 -24.98 6.18
C LEU A 488 -11.68 -26.31 5.44
N LYS A 489 -11.60 -27.43 6.18
CA LYS A 489 -11.56 -28.76 5.57
C LYS A 489 -12.86 -29.12 4.84
N ALA A 490 -14.01 -28.75 5.40
CA ALA A 490 -15.31 -29.00 4.78
C ALA A 490 -15.51 -28.17 3.50
N LEU A 491 -14.92 -26.98 3.44
CA LEU A 491 -15.03 -26.06 2.31
C LEU A 491 -13.86 -26.18 1.31
N GLU A 492 -13.02 -27.21 1.44
CA GLU A 492 -11.93 -27.47 0.51
C GLU A 492 -12.47 -27.69 -0.91
N GLY A 493 -11.98 -26.87 -1.87
CA GLY A 493 -12.45 -26.87 -3.25
C GLY A 493 -13.57 -25.86 -3.58
N TYR A 494 -14.10 -25.15 -2.59
CA TYR A 494 -15.02 -24.03 -2.82
C TYR A 494 -14.28 -22.68 -2.81
N PRO A 495 -14.73 -21.69 -3.59
CA PRO A 495 -14.20 -20.33 -3.49
C PRO A 495 -14.68 -19.70 -2.18
N ILE A 496 -13.77 -19.45 -1.25
CA ILE A 496 -14.07 -18.86 0.05
C ILE A 496 -13.06 -17.76 0.40
N GLU A 497 -13.49 -16.82 1.23
CA GLU A 497 -12.64 -15.86 1.93
C GLU A 497 -12.93 -16.02 3.42
N TYR A 498 -11.93 -16.43 4.20
CA TYR A 498 -12.13 -16.73 5.61
C TYR A 498 -11.37 -15.76 6.49
N VAL A 499 -12.05 -15.14 7.45
CA VAL A 499 -11.44 -14.22 8.41
C VAL A 499 -11.48 -14.85 9.78
N PHE A 500 -10.32 -15.31 10.24
CA PHE A 500 -10.12 -15.78 11.60
C PHE A 500 -9.89 -14.59 12.53
N THR A 501 -10.75 -14.39 13.54
CA THR A 501 -10.53 -13.34 14.54
C THR A 501 -10.64 -13.86 15.96
N ASP A 502 -9.86 -13.25 16.86
CA ASP A 502 -10.01 -13.46 18.30
C ASP A 502 -9.73 -12.17 19.07
N VAL A 503 -10.36 -11.99 20.23
CA VAL A 503 -10.07 -10.85 21.12
C VAL A 503 -8.68 -10.96 21.75
N ALA A 504 -8.19 -12.17 21.98
CA ALA A 504 -6.88 -12.45 22.53
C ALA A 504 -5.84 -12.63 21.42
N THR A 505 -4.93 -11.66 21.33
CA THR A 505 -3.83 -11.64 20.35
C THR A 505 -2.90 -12.86 20.43
N PHE A 506 -2.84 -13.54 21.58
CA PHE A 506 -2.05 -14.75 21.80
C PHE A 506 -2.39 -15.90 20.82
N PHE A 507 -3.64 -16.01 20.38
CA PHE A 507 -4.04 -17.12 19.49
C PHE A 507 -3.61 -16.93 18.04
N ILE A 508 -3.38 -15.68 17.63
CA ILE A 508 -3.16 -15.33 16.23
C ILE A 508 -1.89 -15.97 15.65
N PRO A 509 -0.70 -15.94 16.29
CA PRO A 509 0.50 -16.57 15.75
C PRO A 509 0.36 -18.08 15.56
N GLY A 510 -0.25 -18.78 16.53
CA GLY A 510 -0.46 -20.23 16.46
C GLY A 510 -1.48 -20.61 15.38
N ALA A 511 -2.54 -19.81 15.22
CA ALA A 511 -3.51 -19.98 14.15
C ALA A 511 -2.86 -19.79 12.76
N LYS A 512 -2.04 -18.75 12.59
CA LYS A 512 -1.26 -18.53 11.36
C LYS A 512 -0.40 -19.73 11.00
N GLN A 513 0.33 -20.29 11.98
CA GLN A 513 1.18 -21.46 11.74
C GLN A 513 0.35 -22.69 11.34
N ARG A 514 -0.79 -22.93 12.00
CA ARG A 514 -1.61 -24.13 11.77
C ARG A 514 -2.37 -24.08 10.44
N PHE A 515 -2.83 -22.90 10.05
CA PHE A 515 -3.68 -22.71 8.89
C PHE A 515 -2.96 -22.06 7.70
N ALA A 516 -1.63 -21.89 7.74
CA ALA A 516 -0.81 -21.34 6.65
C ALA A 516 -0.99 -22.06 5.30
N GLN A 517 -1.42 -23.32 5.33
CA GLN A 517 -1.72 -24.11 4.13
C GLN A 517 -2.98 -23.65 3.38
N TYR A 518 -3.81 -22.81 3.99
CA TYR A 518 -5.03 -22.26 3.40
C TYR A 518 -4.79 -20.79 3.02
N PRO A 519 -4.50 -20.47 1.74
CA PRO A 519 -4.12 -19.12 1.32
C PRO A 519 -5.24 -18.08 1.47
N HIS A 520 -6.50 -18.53 1.46
CA HIS A 520 -7.70 -17.70 1.58
C HIS A 520 -8.09 -17.38 3.03
N VAL A 521 -7.21 -17.63 4.01
CA VAL A 521 -7.46 -17.36 5.43
C VAL A 521 -6.67 -16.14 5.86
N SER A 522 -7.40 -15.12 6.30
CA SER A 522 -6.86 -13.91 6.93
C SER A 522 -7.05 -13.97 8.44
N PHE A 523 -6.22 -13.22 9.18
CA PHE A 523 -6.20 -13.26 10.64
C PHE A 523 -6.27 -11.85 11.22
N GLY A 524 -7.11 -11.64 12.23
CA GLY A 524 -7.33 -10.34 12.84
C GLY A 524 -7.69 -10.40 14.31
N VAL A 525 -7.85 -9.23 14.90
CA VAL A 525 -8.39 -9.08 16.26
C VAL A 525 -9.80 -8.53 16.15
N PHE A 526 -10.75 -9.13 16.85
CA PHE A 526 -12.11 -8.64 16.92
C PHE A 526 -12.68 -8.81 18.33
N ASP A 527 -13.13 -7.70 18.89
CA ASP A 527 -13.84 -7.57 20.15
C ASP A 527 -15.30 -7.20 19.85
N VAL A 528 -16.21 -8.12 20.15
CA VAL A 528 -17.66 -7.95 19.95
C VAL A 528 -18.25 -6.78 20.73
N ASP A 529 -17.62 -6.37 21.84
CA ASP A 529 -18.11 -5.31 22.71
C ASP A 529 -17.70 -3.90 22.23
N GLN A 530 -16.74 -3.82 21.32
CA GLN A 530 -16.29 -2.56 20.72
C GLN A 530 -16.99 -2.29 19.39
N ASP A 531 -16.98 -1.02 18.96
CA ASP A 531 -17.51 -0.65 17.64
C ASP A 531 -16.69 -1.35 16.55
N TYR A 532 -17.37 -2.11 15.69
CA TYR A 532 -16.72 -2.86 14.62
C TYR A 532 -16.06 -1.93 13.59
N ARG A 533 -16.60 -0.70 13.42
CA ARG A 533 -16.00 0.31 12.53
C ARG A 533 -14.67 0.79 13.11
N ALA A 534 -14.59 1.03 14.42
CA ALA A 534 -13.33 1.34 15.09
C ALA A 534 -12.31 0.20 15.03
N GLN A 535 -12.78 -1.02 14.74
CA GLN A 535 -11.98 -2.21 14.52
C GLN A 535 -11.78 -2.53 13.03
N GLY A 536 -12.10 -1.56 12.14
CA GLY A 536 -11.77 -1.60 10.72
C GLY A 536 -12.81 -2.32 9.88
N PHE A 537 -13.83 -2.94 10.46
CA PHE A 537 -14.83 -3.65 9.67
C PHE A 537 -15.86 -2.69 9.08
N ALA A 538 -16.32 -2.98 7.86
CA ALA A 538 -17.41 -2.26 7.23
C ALA A 538 -18.75 -3.00 7.42
N PRO A 539 -19.88 -2.29 7.47
CA PRO A 539 -21.20 -2.91 7.46
C PRO A 539 -21.41 -3.73 6.17
N ASN A 540 -22.27 -4.74 6.26
CA ASN A 540 -22.70 -5.58 5.12
C ASN A 540 -21.55 -6.21 4.32
N SER A 541 -20.40 -6.52 4.94
CA SER A 541 -19.22 -7.05 4.25
C SER A 541 -19.16 -8.59 4.17
N PHE A 542 -19.94 -9.31 4.98
CA PHE A 542 -19.83 -10.77 5.08
C PHE A 542 -21.10 -11.50 4.63
N ASP A 543 -20.90 -12.60 3.92
CA ASP A 543 -21.94 -13.58 3.59
C ASP A 543 -22.33 -14.41 4.80
N VAL A 544 -21.34 -14.73 5.66
CA VAL A 544 -21.52 -15.51 6.88
C VAL A 544 -20.74 -14.87 8.02
N VAL A 545 -21.39 -14.66 9.16
CA VAL A 545 -20.70 -14.42 10.44
C VAL A 545 -20.86 -15.65 11.32
N LEU A 546 -19.73 -16.24 11.72
CA LEU A 546 -19.61 -17.39 12.61
C LEU A 546 -19.18 -16.92 13.99
N ALA A 547 -19.85 -17.39 15.05
CA ALA A 547 -19.44 -17.16 16.43
C ALA A 547 -19.66 -18.43 17.26
N ALA A 548 -18.60 -19.13 17.65
CA ALA A 548 -18.72 -20.43 18.32
C ALA A 548 -18.35 -20.33 19.80
N GLY A 549 -19.34 -20.15 20.68
CA GLY A 549 -19.17 -20.00 22.13
C GLY A 549 -18.52 -18.68 22.51
N VAL A 550 -19.06 -17.57 21.99
CA VAL A 550 -18.40 -16.25 22.02
C VAL A 550 -19.31 -15.17 22.58
N LEU A 551 -20.58 -15.18 22.18
CA LEU A 551 -21.56 -14.16 22.54
C LEU A 551 -21.87 -14.20 24.03
N GLU A 552 -21.82 -15.37 24.65
CA GLU A 552 -21.96 -15.51 26.09
C GLU A 552 -20.91 -14.70 26.86
N ASN A 553 -19.69 -14.53 26.35
CA ASN A 553 -18.64 -13.77 27.03
C ASN A 553 -18.69 -12.27 26.69
N ALA A 554 -19.57 -11.85 25.77
CA ALA A 554 -19.79 -10.43 25.50
C ALA A 554 -20.29 -9.73 26.76
N ARG A 555 -19.88 -8.48 26.99
CA ARG A 555 -20.34 -7.66 28.09
C ARG A 555 -21.80 -7.24 27.93
N ASP A 556 -22.24 -6.96 26.70
CA ASP A 556 -23.63 -6.61 26.38
C ASP A 556 -24.10 -7.41 25.16
N ILE A 557 -24.77 -8.54 25.40
CA ILE A 557 -25.23 -9.45 24.33
C ILE A 557 -26.09 -8.70 23.29
N PRO A 558 -27.15 -7.95 23.66
CA PRO A 558 -27.94 -7.20 22.69
C PRO A 558 -27.12 -6.24 21.83
N ALA A 559 -26.19 -5.49 22.42
CA ALA A 559 -25.34 -4.56 21.66
C ALA A 559 -24.40 -5.30 20.72
N SER A 560 -23.75 -6.35 21.20
CA SER A 560 -22.81 -7.16 20.43
C SER A 560 -23.51 -7.88 19.27
N MET A 561 -24.70 -8.43 19.48
CA MET A 561 -25.50 -9.01 18.39
C MET A 561 -25.93 -7.98 17.35
N ARG A 562 -26.32 -6.75 17.75
CA ARG A 562 -26.64 -5.69 16.77
C ARG A 562 -25.44 -5.38 15.89
N ARG A 563 -24.25 -5.22 16.47
CA ARG A 563 -23.00 -4.99 15.73
C ARG A 563 -22.69 -6.11 14.74
N LEU A 564 -22.79 -7.37 15.17
CA LEU A 564 -22.55 -8.52 14.29
C LEU A 564 -23.58 -8.62 13.16
N ARG A 565 -24.85 -8.27 13.41
CA ARG A 565 -25.88 -8.19 12.37
C ARG A 565 -25.58 -7.11 11.35
N GLU A 566 -25.07 -5.96 11.77
CA GLU A 566 -24.69 -4.87 10.86
C GLU A 566 -23.59 -5.31 9.88
N LEU A 567 -22.71 -6.24 10.26
CA LEU A 567 -21.65 -6.81 9.40
C LEU A 567 -22.17 -7.78 8.33
N ILE A 568 -23.34 -8.39 8.53
CA ILE A 568 -23.90 -9.41 7.63
C ILE A 568 -24.65 -8.72 6.49
N ARG A 569 -24.35 -9.07 5.25
CA ARG A 569 -25.00 -8.47 4.08
C ARG A 569 -26.47 -8.89 3.91
N PRO A 570 -27.29 -8.18 3.12
CA PRO A 570 -28.63 -8.61 2.78
C PRO A 570 -28.70 -10.04 2.24
N GLY A 571 -29.46 -10.91 2.91
CA GLY A 571 -29.61 -12.32 2.57
C GLY A 571 -28.49 -13.25 3.06
N GLY A 572 -27.47 -12.72 3.75
CA GLY A 572 -26.39 -13.47 4.39
C GLY A 572 -26.83 -14.20 5.67
N TRP A 573 -25.90 -14.92 6.30
CA TRP A 573 -26.14 -15.82 7.42
C TRP A 573 -25.46 -15.37 8.69
N PHE A 574 -26.20 -15.40 9.80
CA PHE A 574 -25.61 -15.44 11.13
C PHE A 574 -25.67 -16.87 11.64
N VAL A 575 -24.52 -17.45 11.95
CA VAL A 575 -24.42 -18.80 12.50
C VAL A 575 -23.61 -18.75 13.77
N PHE A 576 -24.16 -19.22 14.87
CA PHE A 576 -23.44 -19.20 16.13
C PHE A 576 -23.81 -20.39 17.00
N THR A 577 -22.91 -20.78 17.90
CA THR A 577 -23.17 -21.83 18.89
C THR A 577 -23.02 -21.24 20.28
N GLU A 578 -23.95 -21.54 21.18
CA GLU A 578 -23.86 -21.05 22.56
C GLU A 578 -24.39 -22.10 23.54
N PRO A 579 -23.87 -22.11 24.79
CA PRO A 579 -24.59 -22.68 25.90
C PRO A 579 -25.95 -22.01 26.05
N THR A 580 -26.94 -22.84 26.34
CA THR A 580 -28.34 -22.48 26.58
C THR A 580 -28.78 -22.88 27.98
N ILE A 581 -27.85 -23.40 28.78
CA ILE A 581 -28.00 -23.66 30.21
C ILE A 581 -26.76 -23.18 30.95
N GLU A 582 -26.94 -22.78 32.20
CA GLU A 582 -25.84 -22.35 33.07
C GLU A 582 -25.11 -23.55 33.66
N HIS A 583 -24.07 -24.00 32.95
CA HIS A 583 -23.31 -25.18 33.34
C HIS A 583 -22.42 -24.93 34.56
N LEU A 584 -22.56 -25.78 35.58
CA LEU A 584 -21.75 -25.72 36.79
C LEU A 584 -20.26 -25.96 36.50
N TRP A 585 -19.95 -26.89 35.59
CA TRP A 585 -18.57 -27.17 35.21
C TRP A 585 -17.89 -25.96 34.56
N ILE A 586 -18.62 -25.11 33.81
CA ILE A 586 -18.09 -23.86 33.25
C ILE A 586 -17.83 -22.85 34.38
N LEU A 587 -18.77 -22.70 35.31
CA LEU A 587 -18.62 -21.85 36.50
C LEU A 587 -17.43 -22.26 37.39
N ALA A 588 -17.04 -23.54 37.36
CA ALA A 588 -15.86 -24.05 38.08
C ALA A 588 -14.57 -24.09 37.24
N SER A 589 -14.60 -23.64 35.98
CA SER A 589 -13.43 -23.66 35.10
C SER A 589 -13.36 -22.42 34.22
N GLN A 590 -14.01 -22.40 33.05
CA GLN A 590 -13.82 -21.36 32.05
C GLN A 590 -14.33 -19.98 32.50
N ALA A 591 -15.28 -19.92 33.44
CA ALA A 591 -15.78 -18.66 34.01
C ALA A 591 -14.69 -17.80 34.67
N PHE A 592 -13.57 -18.39 35.10
CA PHE A 592 -12.42 -17.63 35.61
C PHE A 592 -11.68 -16.82 34.52
N MET A 593 -11.93 -17.11 33.24
CA MET A 593 -11.40 -16.37 32.08
C MET A 593 -12.44 -15.41 31.48
N MET A 594 -13.67 -15.39 32.01
CA MET A 594 -14.76 -14.57 31.50
C MET A 594 -14.85 -13.19 32.15
N MET A 595 -15.55 -12.29 31.47
CA MET A 595 -15.88 -10.95 31.96
C MET A 595 -17.21 -10.97 32.75
N GLU A 596 -17.34 -10.08 33.74
CA GLU A 596 -18.63 -9.87 34.41
C GLU A 596 -19.66 -9.34 33.40
N PRO A 597 -20.84 -9.97 33.28
CA PRO A 597 -21.93 -9.47 32.43
C PRO A 597 -22.29 -8.02 32.77
N GLY A 598 -22.43 -7.18 31.75
CA GLY A 598 -22.79 -5.77 31.87
C GLY A 598 -24.21 -5.44 31.42
N ASP A 599 -24.95 -6.41 30.88
CA ASP A 599 -26.33 -6.24 30.43
C ASP A 599 -27.38 -6.57 31.50
N GLU A 600 -28.59 -6.06 31.26
CA GLU A 600 -29.75 -6.29 32.13
C GLU A 600 -30.34 -7.70 31.99
N LEU A 601 -29.96 -8.48 30.96
CA LEU A 601 -30.51 -9.82 30.74
C LEU A 601 -29.94 -10.83 31.74
N ARG A 602 -28.69 -10.62 32.16
CA ARG A 602 -27.92 -11.56 32.99
C ARG A 602 -27.66 -11.04 34.40
N LEU A 603 -28.63 -10.32 34.97
CA LEU A 603 -28.56 -9.86 36.35
C LEU A 603 -28.62 -11.03 37.35
N GLU A 604 -29.46 -12.04 37.05
CA GLU A 604 -29.75 -13.17 37.94
C GLU A 604 -29.31 -14.53 37.36
N THR A 605 -28.71 -14.54 36.17
CA THR A 605 -28.17 -15.72 35.47
C THR A 605 -26.82 -15.35 34.86
N SER A 606 -25.93 -16.32 34.62
CA SER A 606 -24.69 -16.04 33.87
C SER A 606 -24.85 -16.31 32.35
N TYR A 607 -25.91 -17.02 31.96
CA TYR A 607 -26.16 -17.50 30.61
C TYR A 607 -27.59 -17.17 30.19
N LEU A 608 -27.80 -16.97 28.89
CA LEU A 608 -29.15 -16.93 28.31
C LEU A 608 -29.65 -18.34 28.05
N ASP A 609 -30.92 -18.58 28.35
CA ASP A 609 -31.56 -19.83 27.98
C ASP A 609 -31.92 -19.86 26.48
N ARG A 610 -32.38 -21.01 26.01
CA ARG A 610 -32.81 -21.19 24.62
C ARG A 610 -33.89 -20.17 24.21
N HIS A 611 -34.83 -19.85 25.08
CA HIS A 611 -35.92 -18.93 24.77
C HIS A 611 -35.44 -17.48 24.68
N ASP A 612 -34.53 -17.08 25.55
CA ASP A 612 -33.94 -15.75 25.55
C ASP A 612 -33.05 -15.53 24.32
N TRP A 613 -32.26 -16.54 23.91
CA TRP A 613 -31.51 -16.50 22.64
C TRP A 613 -32.45 -16.36 21.43
N LEU A 614 -33.55 -17.10 21.40
CA LEU A 614 -34.58 -16.97 20.36
C LEU A 614 -35.19 -15.58 20.33
N ARG A 615 -35.48 -15.00 21.51
CA ARG A 615 -36.02 -13.64 21.62
C ARG A 615 -35.04 -12.61 21.07
N GLN A 616 -33.74 -12.76 21.32
CA GLN A 616 -32.75 -11.87 20.73
C GLN A 616 -32.77 -11.92 19.20
N LEU A 617 -33.07 -13.07 18.59
CA LEU A 617 -33.12 -13.26 17.14
C LEU A 617 -34.45 -12.83 16.48
N GLN A 618 -35.48 -12.49 17.25
CA GLN A 618 -36.80 -12.09 16.73
C GLN A 618 -36.85 -10.59 16.39
N GLU A 619 -36.48 -10.23 15.15
CA GLU A 619 -36.60 -8.85 14.63
C GLU A 619 -37.86 -8.63 13.76
N GLU A 620 -38.33 -9.65 13.04
CA GLU A 620 -39.59 -9.65 12.28
C GLU A 620 -40.38 -10.92 12.58
N GLU A 621 -41.71 -10.82 12.71
CA GLU A 621 -42.59 -11.98 12.90
C GLU A 621 -42.50 -12.94 11.69
N ASN A 622 -42.15 -14.21 11.95
CA ASN A 622 -42.22 -15.37 11.05
C ASN A 622 -41.06 -15.61 10.04
N GLU A 623 -39.85 -15.07 10.25
CA GLU A 623 -38.67 -15.50 9.48
C GLU A 623 -38.11 -16.84 9.99
N PRO A 624 -37.72 -17.78 9.10
CA PRO A 624 -37.24 -19.10 9.50
C PRO A 624 -35.87 -19.03 10.21
N LEU A 625 -35.69 -19.94 11.17
CA LEU A 625 -34.48 -20.08 11.98
C LEU A 625 -34.15 -21.57 12.12
N LEU A 626 -32.87 -21.91 11.98
CA LEU A 626 -32.35 -23.23 12.28
C LEU A 626 -31.89 -23.23 13.73
N LEU A 627 -32.41 -24.18 14.50
CA LEU A 627 -31.97 -24.45 15.86
C LEU A 627 -31.66 -25.93 15.98
N LEU A 628 -30.41 -26.25 16.31
CA LEU A 628 -29.94 -27.62 16.46
C LEU A 628 -29.15 -27.76 17.77
N PRO A 629 -29.23 -28.88 18.49
CA PRO A 629 -30.18 -29.97 18.26
C PRO A 629 -31.64 -29.52 18.46
N GLN A 630 -32.61 -30.30 17.96
CA GLN A 630 -34.04 -30.00 18.16
C GLN A 630 -34.49 -30.40 19.57
N GLU A 631 -35.61 -29.85 20.04
CA GLU A 631 -36.07 -30.01 21.43
C GLU A 631 -36.23 -31.46 21.88
N ASP A 632 -36.63 -32.34 20.95
CA ASP A 632 -36.84 -33.76 21.17
C ASP A 632 -35.58 -34.61 20.98
N ASP A 633 -34.47 -34.01 20.54
CA ASP A 633 -33.18 -34.67 20.42
C ASP A 633 -32.53 -34.87 21.79
N LYS A 634 -31.97 -36.06 22.00
CA LYS A 634 -31.26 -36.45 23.24
C LYS A 634 -30.07 -35.55 23.57
N LEU A 635 -29.41 -34.96 22.58
CA LEU A 635 -28.25 -34.09 22.77
C LEU A 635 -28.64 -32.74 23.37
N THR A 636 -29.90 -32.34 23.29
CA THR A 636 -30.42 -31.10 23.91
C THR A 636 -30.13 -31.04 25.41
N ALA A 637 -30.08 -32.19 26.09
CA ALA A 637 -29.73 -32.26 27.50
C ALA A 637 -28.32 -31.74 27.79
N LEU A 638 -27.36 -31.89 26.86
CA LEU A 638 -26.00 -31.35 27.01
C LEU A 638 -25.96 -29.82 26.96
N GLY A 639 -27.05 -29.14 26.59
CA GLY A 639 -27.22 -27.72 26.89
C GLY A 639 -26.54 -26.74 25.95
N PHE A 640 -26.01 -27.17 24.81
CA PHE A 640 -25.45 -26.29 23.77
C PHE A 640 -26.24 -26.40 22.48
N HIS A 641 -26.40 -25.27 21.79
CA HIS A 641 -27.15 -25.21 20.54
C HIS A 641 -26.44 -24.39 19.48
N LEU A 642 -26.64 -24.77 18.22
CA LEU A 642 -26.36 -24.01 17.02
C LEU A 642 -27.62 -23.25 16.60
N PHE A 643 -27.46 -21.96 16.37
CA PHE A 643 -28.45 -21.06 15.80
C PHE A 643 -27.98 -20.63 14.42
N ALA A 644 -28.84 -20.71 13.40
CA ALA A 644 -28.52 -20.24 12.06
C ALA A 644 -29.71 -19.49 11.45
N LYS A 645 -29.52 -18.23 11.08
CA LYS A 645 -30.58 -17.36 10.55
C LYS A 645 -30.10 -16.57 9.34
N ARG A 646 -30.96 -16.41 8.34
CA ARG A 646 -30.75 -15.44 7.26
C ARG A 646 -31.12 -14.03 7.72
N MET A 647 -30.25 -13.07 7.43
CA MET A 647 -30.40 -11.68 7.85
C MET A 647 -30.88 -10.81 6.70
N LYS A 648 -31.65 -9.76 7.02
CA LYS A 648 -31.96 -8.65 6.10
C LYS A 648 -32.62 -9.11 4.78
N GLN A 649 -33.48 -10.13 4.84
CA GLN A 649 -34.11 -10.73 3.65
C GLN A 649 -35.04 -9.75 2.93
N GLU A 650 -35.50 -8.69 3.59
CA GLU A 650 -36.34 -7.64 3.05
C GLU A 650 -35.60 -6.61 2.19
N ARG A 651 -34.27 -6.68 2.12
CA ARG A 651 -33.42 -5.73 1.39
C ARG A 651 -32.86 -6.35 0.12
N LEU A 652 -32.56 -5.49 -0.85
CA LEU A 652 -31.78 -5.86 -2.02
C LEU A 652 -30.31 -5.95 -1.63
N ALA A 653 -29.65 -7.03 -2.05
CA ALA A 653 -28.22 -7.17 -1.91
C ALA A 653 -27.52 -6.36 -3.00
N VAL A 654 -26.50 -5.62 -2.62
CA VAL A 654 -25.62 -4.88 -3.52
C VAL A 654 -24.26 -4.75 -2.82
N GLU A 655 -23.19 -4.93 -3.58
CA GLU A 655 -21.82 -4.83 -3.06
C GLU A 655 -21.27 -3.42 -3.26
N ALA A 656 -20.32 -3.01 -2.42
CA ALA A 656 -19.65 -1.72 -2.57
C ALA A 656 -18.95 -1.62 -3.95
N THR A 657 -18.27 -2.70 -4.37
CA THR A 657 -17.59 -2.80 -5.66
C THR A 657 -18.53 -2.68 -6.87
N GLU A 658 -19.77 -3.18 -6.74
CA GLU A 658 -20.81 -3.03 -7.76
C GLU A 658 -21.24 -1.56 -7.89
N LEU A 659 -21.42 -0.88 -6.76
CA LEU A 659 -21.79 0.54 -6.72
C LEU A 659 -20.64 1.44 -7.20
N GLU A 660 -19.40 1.11 -6.88
CA GLU A 660 -18.20 1.78 -7.38
C GLU A 660 -18.13 1.69 -8.90
N ALA A 661 -18.23 0.48 -9.47
CA ALA A 661 -18.24 0.27 -10.92
C ALA A 661 -19.42 1.00 -11.61
N PHE A 662 -20.60 0.99 -10.99
CA PHE A 662 -21.76 1.73 -11.47
C PHE A 662 -21.56 3.24 -11.45
N LEU A 663 -20.92 3.76 -10.40
CA LEU A 663 -20.66 5.18 -10.21
C LEU A 663 -19.54 5.67 -11.14
N ALA A 664 -18.50 4.87 -11.37
CA ALA A 664 -17.40 5.14 -12.32
C ALA A 664 -17.89 5.34 -13.77
N GLY A 665 -19.01 4.71 -14.13
CA GLY A 665 -19.67 4.93 -15.42
C GLY A 665 -20.50 6.22 -15.50
N GLN A 666 -20.68 6.96 -14.41
CA GLN A 666 -21.60 8.11 -14.32
C GLN A 666 -20.98 9.43 -13.89
N VAL A 667 -19.91 9.41 -13.09
CA VAL A 667 -19.22 10.62 -12.63
C VAL A 667 -17.72 10.51 -12.93
N PRO A 668 -17.00 11.65 -13.06
CA PRO A 668 -15.54 11.63 -13.24
C PRO A 668 -14.81 10.95 -12.08
N ALA A 669 -13.63 10.38 -12.35
CA ALA A 669 -12.83 9.65 -11.35
C ALA A 669 -12.56 10.43 -10.06
N TYR A 670 -12.36 11.76 -10.14
CA TYR A 670 -12.12 12.60 -8.95
C TYR A 670 -13.35 12.81 -8.06
N MET A 671 -14.56 12.45 -8.53
CA MET A 671 -15.80 12.47 -7.74
C MET A 671 -16.14 11.11 -7.12
N LEU A 672 -15.35 10.07 -7.41
CA LEU A 672 -15.57 8.75 -6.81
C LEU A 672 -15.23 8.80 -5.31
N PRO A 673 -16.16 8.38 -4.44
CA PRO A 673 -15.86 8.15 -3.03
C PRO A 673 -14.72 7.17 -2.89
N GLN A 674 -13.81 7.47 -1.97
CA GLN A 674 -12.67 6.61 -1.71
C GLN A 674 -13.03 5.40 -0.86
N HIS A 675 -14.12 5.54 -0.13
CA HIS A 675 -14.73 4.46 0.61
C HIS A 675 -16.21 4.53 0.31
N LEU A 676 -16.75 3.41 -0.17
CA LEU A 676 -18.18 3.23 -0.33
C LEU A 676 -18.67 2.17 0.65
N GLN A 677 -19.61 2.55 1.50
CA GLN A 677 -20.21 1.64 2.47
C GLN A 677 -21.67 1.40 2.15
N VAL A 678 -22.05 0.13 2.22
CA VAL A 678 -23.45 -0.28 2.13
C VAL A 678 -23.99 -0.47 3.54
N VAL A 679 -25.03 0.27 3.90
CA VAL A 679 -25.65 0.26 5.22
C VAL A 679 -27.13 -0.14 5.15
N ASP A 680 -27.65 -0.52 6.31
CA ASP A 680 -29.07 -0.82 6.45
C ASP A 680 -29.89 0.47 6.52
N ALA A 681 -29.37 1.52 7.16
CA ALA A 681 -30.06 2.81 7.23
C ALA A 681 -29.08 3.96 7.38
N LEU A 682 -29.37 5.08 6.71
CA LEU A 682 -28.66 6.34 6.97
C LEU A 682 -29.15 6.97 8.28
N PRO A 683 -28.26 7.60 9.07
CA PRO A 683 -28.66 8.34 10.25
C PRO A 683 -29.41 9.60 9.82
N LEU A 684 -30.50 9.92 10.52
CA LEU A 684 -31.32 11.09 10.25
C LEU A 684 -31.26 12.08 11.43
N THR A 685 -31.24 13.37 11.11
CA THR A 685 -31.44 14.47 12.06
C THR A 685 -32.88 14.47 12.59
N GLY A 686 -33.16 15.20 13.68
CA GLY A 686 -34.51 15.37 14.21
C GLY A 686 -35.54 15.96 13.22
N ASN A 687 -35.08 16.50 12.08
CA ASN A 687 -35.91 17.02 10.99
C ASN A 687 -36.07 16.03 9.83
N GLY A 688 -35.63 14.78 9.96
CA GLY A 688 -35.75 13.74 8.93
C GLY A 688 -34.81 13.88 7.73
N LYS A 689 -33.80 14.75 7.81
CA LYS A 689 -32.72 14.86 6.82
C LYS A 689 -31.52 14.00 7.21
N VAL A 690 -30.75 13.50 6.25
CA VAL A 690 -29.49 12.78 6.48
C VAL A 690 -28.56 13.57 7.43
N ASP A 691 -28.14 12.93 8.51
CA ASP A 691 -27.21 13.50 9.49
C ASP A 691 -25.76 13.29 9.05
N ARG A 692 -25.29 14.23 8.23
CA ARG A 692 -23.93 14.23 7.68
C ARG A 692 -22.84 14.27 8.75
N ARG A 693 -23.10 14.84 9.93
CA ARG A 693 -22.12 14.89 11.02
C ARG A 693 -21.89 13.51 11.62
N THR A 694 -22.93 12.71 11.69
CA THR A 694 -22.85 11.31 12.13
C THR A 694 -22.22 10.45 11.04
N LEU A 695 -22.58 10.64 9.76
CA LEU A 695 -21.96 9.95 8.63
C LEU A 695 -20.45 10.16 8.53
N ALA A 696 -19.95 11.38 8.78
CA ALA A 696 -18.52 11.67 8.75
C ALA A 696 -17.70 10.86 9.77
N LYS A 697 -18.36 10.31 10.81
CA LYS A 697 -17.74 9.44 11.82
C LYS A 697 -17.85 7.96 11.51
N TRP A 698 -18.55 7.58 10.45
CA TRP A 698 -18.78 6.18 10.08
C TRP A 698 -17.66 5.60 9.22
N ARG A 699 -16.52 6.28 9.09
CA ARG A 699 -15.32 5.70 8.49
C ARG A 699 -14.79 4.56 9.38
N PRO A 700 -14.51 3.37 8.84
CA PRO A 700 -13.78 2.34 9.57
C PRO A 700 -12.37 2.84 9.91
N ALA A 701 -11.87 2.51 11.10
CA ALA A 701 -10.56 2.93 11.54
C ALA A 701 -9.48 2.27 10.70
N ALA A 702 -8.47 3.07 10.33
CA ALA A 702 -7.24 2.66 9.66
C ALA A 702 -6.51 1.49 10.36
N ASN A 703 -6.60 1.46 11.69
CA ASN A 703 -5.87 0.54 12.56
C ASN A 703 -6.66 -0.72 12.95
N GLY A 704 -7.87 -0.85 12.42
CA GLY A 704 -8.68 -2.01 12.64
C GLY A 704 -8.48 -3.01 11.52
N THR A 705 -8.57 -4.30 11.81
CA THR A 705 -8.46 -5.38 10.84
C THR A 705 -9.64 -5.35 9.86
N GLN A 706 -9.72 -4.33 9.00
CA GLN A 706 -10.37 -4.48 7.72
C GLN A 706 -9.56 -5.55 7.01
N VAL A 707 -10.06 -6.77 7.08
CA VAL A 707 -10.16 -7.54 5.87
C VAL A 707 -10.89 -6.63 4.89
N ALA A 708 -10.10 -5.79 4.19
CA ALA A 708 -10.41 -5.46 2.82
C ALA A 708 -10.85 -6.80 2.25
N ALA A 709 -12.13 -6.88 1.81
CA ALA A 709 -12.73 -8.05 1.16
C ALA A 709 -11.57 -8.80 0.55
N ALA A 710 -11.22 -9.95 1.13
CA ALA A 710 -9.93 -10.57 0.88
C ALA A 710 -9.95 -10.67 -0.62
N PHE A 711 -9.15 -9.81 -1.26
CA PHE A 711 -9.26 -9.64 -2.69
C PHE A 711 -9.21 -11.04 -3.20
N VAL A 712 -10.11 -11.37 -4.12
CA VAL A 712 -9.91 -12.54 -4.94
C VAL A 712 -8.45 -12.43 -5.37
N GLU A 713 -7.59 -13.20 -4.67
CA GLU A 713 -6.19 -13.29 -4.92
C GLU A 713 -6.18 -14.13 -6.19
N GLU A 714 -6.39 -13.45 -7.32
CA GLU A 714 -5.48 -13.71 -8.39
C GLU A 714 -4.10 -13.34 -7.84
N GLY A 715 -3.42 -14.37 -7.33
CA GLY A 715 -2.26 -14.28 -6.45
C GLY A 715 -1.40 -13.04 -6.70
N LEU A 716 -1.40 -12.14 -5.71
CA LEU A 716 -0.47 -11.03 -5.69
C LEU A 716 0.93 -11.64 -5.62
N ASP A 717 1.81 -11.26 -6.54
CA ASP A 717 3.20 -11.67 -6.43
C ASP A 717 3.92 -10.87 -5.33
N ALA A 718 5.19 -11.19 -5.07
CA ALA A 718 5.94 -10.55 -3.98
C ALA A 718 5.99 -9.01 -4.12
N LEU A 719 6.07 -8.51 -5.36
CA LEU A 719 6.09 -7.08 -5.65
C LEU A 719 4.72 -6.45 -5.43
N GLU A 720 3.65 -7.04 -5.99
CA GLU A 720 2.29 -6.56 -5.75
C GLU A 720 1.91 -6.58 -4.27
N THR A 721 2.38 -7.58 -3.53
CA THR A 721 2.18 -7.69 -2.07
C THR A 721 2.88 -6.56 -1.33
N GLU A 722 4.13 -6.25 -1.70
CA GLU A 722 4.91 -5.19 -1.04
C GLU A 722 4.40 -3.79 -1.42
N LEU A 723 3.97 -3.59 -2.66
CA LEU A 723 3.34 -2.37 -3.14
C LEU A 723 2.00 -2.13 -2.43
N ALA A 724 1.14 -3.15 -2.38
CA ALA A 724 -0.12 -3.12 -1.63
C ALA A 724 0.12 -2.75 -0.16
N ARG A 725 1.17 -3.30 0.46
CA ARG A 725 1.53 -2.98 1.85
C ARG A 725 1.96 -1.54 2.04
N LEU A 726 2.87 -1.04 1.19
CA LEU A 726 3.36 0.34 1.24
C LEU A 726 2.24 1.36 1.02
N TRP A 727 1.31 1.03 0.12
CA TRP A 727 0.16 1.87 -0.20
C TRP A 727 -0.87 1.88 0.93
N ALA A 728 -1.19 0.71 1.49
CA ALA A 728 -2.06 0.59 2.65
C ALA A 728 -1.48 1.33 3.87
N GLU A 729 -0.17 1.24 4.11
CA GLU A 729 0.52 1.95 5.20
C GLU A 729 0.42 3.48 5.05
N ALA A 730 0.57 4.00 3.83
CA ALA A 730 0.50 5.43 3.60
C ALA A 730 -0.92 6.01 3.61
N LEU A 731 -1.94 5.18 3.36
CA LEU A 731 -3.35 5.58 3.44
C LEU A 731 -3.99 5.32 4.79
N GLY A 732 -3.31 4.59 5.68
CA GLY A 732 -3.92 4.06 6.88
C GLY A 732 -5.07 3.11 6.52
N LEU A 733 -4.80 2.10 5.70
CA LEU A 733 -5.73 1.01 5.39
C LEU A 733 -5.11 -0.31 5.83
N ALA A 734 -5.96 -1.31 6.10
CA ALA A 734 -5.48 -2.65 6.44
C ALA A 734 -5.01 -3.46 5.21
N GLY A 735 -5.33 -3.03 3.99
CA GLY A 735 -4.84 -3.57 2.72
C GLY A 735 -5.50 -2.90 1.51
N ILE A 736 -4.85 -2.96 0.34
CA ILE A 736 -5.39 -2.50 -0.96
C ILE A 736 -5.01 -3.54 -2.03
N GLY A 737 -5.91 -3.90 -2.94
CA GLY A 737 -5.68 -5.00 -3.90
C GLY A 737 -5.24 -4.53 -5.28
N LYS A 738 -4.70 -5.45 -6.09
CA LYS A 738 -3.94 -5.10 -7.31
C LYS A 738 -4.69 -4.15 -8.24
N SER A 739 -5.95 -4.40 -8.57
CA SER A 739 -6.69 -3.61 -9.54
C SER A 739 -7.42 -2.38 -8.96
N GLN A 740 -7.31 -2.12 -7.66
CA GLN A 740 -7.94 -0.96 -7.05
C GLN A 740 -7.07 0.28 -7.17
N SER A 741 -7.73 1.39 -7.50
CA SER A 741 -7.07 2.68 -7.66
C SER A 741 -6.74 3.30 -6.30
N PHE A 742 -5.48 3.70 -6.14
CA PHE A 742 -4.94 4.46 -5.02
C PHE A 742 -5.66 5.78 -4.84
N TYR A 743 -6.14 6.39 -5.94
CA TYR A 743 -6.96 7.61 -5.89
C TYR A 743 -8.32 7.40 -5.29
N GLU A 744 -8.94 6.27 -5.62
CA GLU A 744 -10.22 5.80 -5.10
C GLU A 744 -10.09 5.26 -3.68
N HIS A 745 -8.96 5.45 -2.98
CA HIS A 745 -8.76 4.97 -1.62
C HIS A 745 -8.14 6.00 -0.66
N GLY A 746 -7.90 7.24 -1.10
CA GLY A 746 -7.31 8.26 -0.22
C GLY A 746 -6.13 9.02 -0.76
N ALA A 747 -5.38 8.45 -1.72
CA ALA A 747 -4.07 8.99 -2.09
C ALA A 747 -4.20 10.25 -2.92
N ASP A 748 -3.76 11.41 -2.42
CA ASP A 748 -3.48 12.58 -3.25
C ASP A 748 -2.02 12.61 -3.68
N SER A 749 -1.68 13.55 -4.56
CA SER A 749 -0.35 13.66 -5.16
C SER A 749 0.79 13.79 -4.13
N LEU A 750 0.51 14.21 -2.89
CA LEU A 750 1.45 14.22 -1.77
C LEU A 750 1.61 12.84 -1.14
N ILE A 751 0.55 12.09 -0.81
CA ILE A 751 0.69 10.69 -0.38
C ILE A 751 1.36 9.87 -1.48
N MET A 752 0.98 10.09 -2.74
CA MET A 752 1.63 9.49 -3.91
C MET A 752 3.12 9.83 -3.99
N ALA A 753 3.49 11.09 -3.73
CA ALA A 753 4.88 11.52 -3.66
C ALA A 753 5.61 10.89 -2.46
N GLN A 754 5.02 10.88 -1.27
CA GLN A 754 5.61 10.28 -0.09
C GLN A 754 5.80 8.77 -0.26
N VAL A 755 4.83 8.11 -0.87
CA VAL A 755 4.87 6.68 -1.21
C VAL A 755 5.85 6.44 -2.33
N ALA A 756 5.88 7.24 -3.40
CA ALA A 756 6.89 7.15 -4.45
C ALA A 756 8.30 7.38 -3.90
N GLY A 757 8.46 8.25 -2.90
CA GLY A 757 9.71 8.47 -2.18
C GLY A 757 10.10 7.26 -1.35
N LYS A 758 9.21 6.77 -0.47
CA LYS A 758 9.44 5.57 0.35
C LYS A 758 9.63 4.32 -0.51
N LEU A 759 8.86 4.18 -1.57
CA LEU A 759 8.90 3.07 -2.51
C LEU A 759 10.16 3.15 -3.35
N ARG A 760 10.58 4.32 -3.80
CA ARG A 760 11.90 4.50 -4.41
C ARG A 760 12.99 4.09 -3.43
N ASP A 761 12.91 4.54 -2.18
CA ASP A 761 13.92 4.24 -1.16
C ASP A 761 13.96 2.74 -0.85
N LYS A 762 12.83 2.04 -0.95
CA LYS A 762 12.69 0.61 -0.66
C LYS A 762 12.88 -0.32 -1.86
N LEU A 763 12.53 0.12 -3.06
CA LEU A 763 12.95 -0.52 -4.31
C LEU A 763 14.46 -0.33 -4.49
N ALA A 764 15.03 0.76 -3.98
CA ALA A 764 16.49 0.93 -3.83
C ALA A 764 17.09 0.16 -2.64
N GLU A 765 16.28 -0.53 -1.83
CA GLU A 765 16.75 -1.53 -0.86
C GLU A 765 16.73 -2.95 -1.46
N ASP A 766 16.03 -3.15 -2.59
CA ASP A 766 15.88 -4.43 -3.29
C ASP A 766 16.72 -4.45 -4.59
N PRO A 767 17.82 -5.20 -4.64
CA PRO A 767 18.77 -5.20 -5.76
C PRO A 767 18.23 -5.91 -7.03
N GLU A 768 16.92 -6.07 -7.21
CA GLU A 768 16.30 -6.52 -8.48
C GLU A 768 15.44 -5.44 -9.16
N HIS A 769 15.38 -4.23 -8.61
CA HIS A 769 14.66 -3.08 -9.14
C HIS A 769 15.61 -1.91 -9.43
N GLU A 770 15.86 -1.60 -10.71
CA GLU A 770 16.62 -0.40 -11.11
C GLU A 770 16.01 0.86 -10.46
N ALA A 771 16.85 1.74 -9.86
CA ALA A 771 16.42 2.91 -9.10
C ALA A 771 15.47 3.81 -9.91
N ILE A 772 14.17 3.59 -9.74
CA ILE A 772 13.16 4.28 -10.54
C ILE A 772 13.12 5.73 -10.05
N PRO A 773 13.38 6.73 -10.92
CA PRO A 773 13.38 8.12 -10.51
C PRO A 773 12.05 8.48 -9.86
N PHE A 774 12.10 9.24 -8.78
CA PHE A 774 10.92 9.66 -8.04
C PHE A 774 9.84 10.24 -8.96
N ASP A 775 10.22 11.06 -9.95
CA ASP A 775 9.29 11.68 -10.90
C ASP A 775 8.68 10.67 -11.87
N ALA A 776 9.35 9.54 -12.13
CA ALA A 776 8.85 8.45 -12.96
C ALA A 776 7.89 7.52 -12.19
N LEU A 777 8.23 7.14 -10.95
CA LEU A 777 7.31 6.42 -10.05
C LEU A 777 6.07 7.27 -9.79
N LEU A 778 6.26 8.53 -9.40
CA LEU A 778 5.16 9.45 -9.17
C LEU A 778 4.32 9.61 -10.44
N ARG A 779 4.92 9.82 -11.61
CA ARG A 779 4.16 9.93 -12.87
C ARG A 779 3.41 8.64 -13.22
N GLN A 780 3.94 7.46 -12.92
CA GLN A 780 3.19 6.23 -13.13
C GLN A 780 2.01 6.15 -12.18
N MET A 781 2.27 6.31 -10.88
CA MET A 781 1.26 6.25 -9.85
C MET A 781 0.16 7.29 -10.10
N LEU A 782 0.52 8.45 -10.69
CA LEU A 782 -0.46 9.46 -11.06
C LEU A 782 -1.31 9.08 -12.29
N ASN A 783 -0.75 8.44 -13.32
CA ASN A 783 -1.48 8.15 -14.56
C ASN A 783 -2.20 6.80 -14.54
N TYR A 784 -1.69 5.82 -13.79
CA TYR A 784 -2.21 4.47 -13.68
C TYR A 784 -2.13 4.02 -12.21
N PRO A 785 -3.12 4.45 -11.41
CA PRO A 785 -3.03 4.48 -9.96
C PRO A 785 -3.35 3.15 -9.30
N THR A 786 -3.19 1.99 -9.92
CA THR A 786 -3.49 0.71 -9.26
C THR A 786 -2.21 -0.03 -8.87
N VAL A 787 -2.27 -0.92 -7.88
CA VAL A 787 -1.11 -1.75 -7.50
C VAL A 787 -0.70 -2.66 -8.67
N ALA A 788 -1.64 -3.13 -9.49
CA ALA A 788 -1.43 -3.92 -10.69
C ALA A 788 -0.75 -3.10 -11.77
N ASP A 789 -1.15 -1.85 -11.99
CA ASP A 789 -0.56 -0.98 -13.01
C ASP A 789 0.79 -0.41 -12.58
N LEU A 790 0.98 -0.16 -11.28
CA LEU A 790 2.26 0.24 -10.73
C LEU A 790 3.21 -0.96 -10.73
N ALA A 791 2.75 -2.15 -10.31
CA ALA A 791 3.51 -3.39 -10.42
C ALA A 791 3.79 -3.69 -11.88
N GLU A 792 2.82 -3.53 -12.78
CA GLU A 792 2.98 -3.69 -14.21
C GLU A 792 3.93 -2.64 -14.75
N PHE A 793 3.99 -1.40 -14.28
CA PHE A 793 5.01 -0.42 -14.73
C PHE A 793 6.37 -0.61 -14.13
N ILE A 794 6.46 -1.08 -12.90
CA ILE A 794 7.73 -1.50 -12.33
C ILE A 794 8.22 -2.72 -13.14
N ARG A 795 7.32 -3.65 -13.46
CA ARG A 795 7.53 -4.79 -14.38
C ARG A 795 7.68 -4.40 -15.84
N SER A 796 7.10 -3.29 -16.32
CA SER A 796 7.01 -2.90 -17.74
C SER A 796 7.98 -1.78 -18.05
N ARG A 797 8.51 -1.08 -17.06
CA ARG A 797 9.83 -0.49 -17.17
C ARG A 797 10.84 -1.60 -17.25
N ARG A 798 10.69 -2.65 -16.45
CA ARG A 798 11.35 -3.93 -16.72
C ARG A 798 11.08 -4.43 -18.17
N GLN A 799 9.85 -4.35 -18.75
CA GLN A 799 9.55 -4.72 -20.16
C GLN A 799 9.85 -3.66 -21.26
N VAL A 800 10.05 -2.38 -20.92
CA VAL A 800 10.41 -1.30 -21.87
C VAL A 800 11.92 -1.29 -22.03
N THR A 801 12.65 -1.62 -20.96
CA THR A 801 14.03 -2.09 -21.04
C THR A 801 14.10 -3.39 -21.87
N GLU A 802 13.07 -4.25 -21.89
CA GLU A 802 12.96 -5.41 -22.83
C GLU A 802 12.58 -5.03 -24.29
N ARG A 803 12.14 -3.79 -24.60
CA ARG A 803 11.56 -3.42 -25.91
C ARG A 803 12.32 -2.43 -26.77
N GLU A 804 13.42 -1.87 -26.31
CA GLU A 804 14.48 -1.41 -27.22
C GLU A 804 15.51 -2.55 -27.27
N SER A 805 15.47 -3.51 -28.19
CA SER A 805 14.50 -3.68 -29.28
C SER A 805 14.14 -5.14 -29.58
N VAL A 806 13.15 -5.39 -30.45
CA VAL A 806 13.10 -6.53 -31.40
C VAL A 806 12.67 -7.91 -30.86
N ALA A 807 12.27 -8.80 -31.78
CA ALA A 807 11.63 -10.09 -31.55
C ALA A 807 11.92 -10.73 -30.19
N VAL A 808 10.86 -10.90 -29.38
CA VAL A 808 10.90 -11.59 -28.08
C VAL A 808 11.79 -12.83 -28.21
N TRP A 809 12.92 -12.82 -27.51
CA TRP A 809 13.84 -13.94 -27.47
C TRP A 809 13.13 -15.12 -26.79
N PRO A 810 12.91 -16.26 -27.46
CA PRO A 810 12.07 -17.32 -26.91
C PRO A 810 12.84 -18.13 -25.88
N GLY A 811 12.67 -17.86 -24.59
CA GLY A 811 13.31 -18.64 -23.52
C GLY A 811 13.10 -18.03 -22.14
N LYS A 812 12.82 -18.86 -21.13
CA LYS A 812 12.56 -18.43 -19.74
C LYS A 812 13.69 -17.53 -19.20
N GLN A 813 13.37 -16.29 -18.81
CA GLN A 813 14.14 -15.56 -17.81
C GLN A 813 13.41 -15.72 -16.47
N ASP A 814 13.87 -16.70 -15.69
CA ASP A 814 13.57 -16.78 -14.26
C ASP A 814 14.15 -15.52 -13.59
N GLY A 815 13.54 -15.03 -12.51
CA GLY A 815 13.91 -13.75 -11.87
C GLY A 815 15.37 -13.65 -11.38
N SER A 816 16.16 -14.73 -11.49
CA SER A 816 17.56 -14.79 -11.06
C SER A 816 18.55 -14.03 -11.96
N SER A 817 18.26 -13.87 -13.26
CA SER A 817 19.19 -13.27 -14.25
C SER A 817 19.33 -11.75 -14.10
N ASN A 818 20.54 -11.21 -14.30
CA ASN A 818 20.79 -9.77 -14.40
C ASN A 818 21.02 -9.30 -15.86
N ALA A 819 20.77 -10.18 -16.84
CA ALA A 819 20.95 -9.91 -18.27
C ALA A 819 19.66 -9.36 -18.90
N VAL A 820 19.71 -8.16 -19.51
CA VAL A 820 18.67 -7.71 -20.43
C VAL A 820 19.10 -8.00 -21.85
N LEU A 821 18.42 -8.94 -22.49
CA LEU A 821 18.58 -9.18 -23.92
C LEU A 821 17.72 -8.19 -24.69
N ILE A 822 18.40 -7.37 -25.49
CA ILE A 822 17.87 -6.26 -26.26
C ILE A 822 18.07 -6.61 -27.75
N PRO A 823 17.15 -7.34 -28.38
CA PRO A 823 17.24 -7.64 -29.82
C PRO A 823 17.41 -6.35 -30.69
N TYR A 824 17.87 -6.42 -31.95
CA TYR A 824 18.06 -5.30 -32.89
C TYR A 824 17.85 -5.74 -34.37
N GLY A 825 16.69 -5.47 -34.98
CA GLY A 825 16.36 -5.84 -36.38
C GLY A 825 15.85 -7.28 -36.61
N SER A 826 15.24 -7.58 -37.76
CA SER A 826 14.42 -8.79 -37.96
C SER A 826 14.93 -9.80 -39.01
N ALA A 827 16.23 -9.86 -39.30
CA ALA A 827 16.74 -10.79 -40.31
C ALA A 827 16.71 -12.24 -39.78
N GLN A 828 16.00 -13.13 -40.49
CA GLN A 828 15.79 -14.53 -40.09
C GLN A 828 16.88 -15.50 -40.58
N GLU A 829 17.79 -15.07 -41.45
CA GLU A 829 18.85 -15.91 -42.03
C GLU A 829 20.25 -15.45 -41.57
N GLY A 830 21.08 -16.39 -41.12
CA GLY A 830 22.45 -16.17 -40.62
C GLY A 830 22.63 -16.41 -39.12
N PRO A 831 23.87 -16.44 -38.61
CA PRO A 831 24.16 -16.63 -37.19
C PRO A 831 23.63 -15.47 -36.35
N LEU A 832 23.26 -15.74 -35.09
CA LEU A 832 22.89 -14.70 -34.14
C LEU A 832 24.10 -13.82 -33.83
N ARG A 833 23.96 -12.50 -33.93
CA ARG A 833 25.01 -11.54 -33.56
C ARG A 833 24.74 -10.98 -32.17
N VAL A 834 25.60 -11.31 -31.21
CA VAL A 834 25.48 -10.86 -29.82
C VAL A 834 26.47 -9.75 -29.55
N VAL A 835 26.00 -8.61 -29.03
CA VAL A 835 26.83 -7.46 -28.64
C VAL A 835 26.75 -7.28 -27.12
N PHE A 836 27.85 -7.46 -26.42
CA PHE A 836 27.89 -7.31 -24.96
C PHE A 836 28.17 -5.86 -24.54
N HIS A 837 27.51 -5.40 -23.47
CA HIS A 837 27.74 -4.08 -22.91
C HIS A 837 29.22 -3.84 -22.54
N ALA A 838 29.59 -2.57 -22.51
CA ALA A 838 30.91 -2.11 -22.07
C ALA A 838 30.91 -1.79 -20.55
N VAL A 839 31.86 -0.97 -20.11
CA VAL A 839 32.07 -0.57 -18.71
C VAL A 839 30.91 0.20 -18.04
N LEU A 840 29.96 0.73 -18.80
CA LEU A 840 28.79 1.42 -18.23
C LEU A 840 27.54 0.54 -18.09
N GLY A 841 27.57 -0.69 -18.61
CA GLY A 841 26.40 -1.56 -18.56
C GLY A 841 25.29 -1.26 -19.57
N THR A 842 25.41 -0.18 -20.35
CA THR A 842 24.39 0.26 -21.32
C THR A 842 24.79 -0.01 -22.77
N MET A 843 23.81 0.06 -23.68
CA MET A 843 24.02 -0.11 -25.13
C MET A 843 24.27 1.21 -25.88
N ASP A 844 24.32 2.36 -25.19
CA ASP A 844 24.34 3.69 -25.83
C ASP A 844 25.55 3.88 -26.76
N ILE A 845 26.74 3.44 -26.32
CA ILE A 845 27.98 3.57 -27.10
C ILE A 845 27.95 2.74 -28.39
N PHE A 846 27.13 1.68 -28.43
CA PHE A 846 26.98 0.81 -29.58
C PHE A 846 25.96 1.31 -30.58
N ARG A 847 25.15 2.33 -30.25
CA ARG A 847 24.06 2.81 -31.11
C ARG A 847 24.52 3.11 -32.54
N PRO A 848 25.65 3.81 -32.80
CA PRO A 848 26.14 4.02 -34.16
C PRO A 848 26.51 2.71 -34.88
N LEU A 849 27.15 1.78 -34.18
CA LEU A 849 27.54 0.48 -34.72
C LEU A 849 26.32 -0.39 -35.06
N LEU A 850 25.36 -0.48 -34.14
CA LEU A 850 24.13 -1.26 -34.27
C LEU A 850 23.30 -0.79 -35.46
N LEU A 851 23.23 0.52 -35.72
CA LEU A 851 22.54 1.06 -36.91
C LEU A 851 23.15 0.53 -38.22
N HIS A 852 24.49 0.45 -38.30
CA HIS A 852 25.17 -0.11 -39.48
C HIS A 852 25.02 -1.62 -39.58
N LEU A 853 25.10 -2.35 -38.46
CA LEU A 853 24.89 -3.80 -38.44
C LEU A 853 23.46 -4.17 -38.87
N GLN A 854 22.45 -3.43 -38.39
CA GLN A 854 21.06 -3.60 -38.80
C GLN A 854 20.88 -3.36 -40.31
N ALA A 855 21.56 -2.36 -40.87
CA ALA A 855 21.51 -2.05 -42.30
C ALA A 855 22.07 -3.18 -43.18
N GLN A 856 22.95 -4.03 -42.66
CA GLN A 856 23.53 -5.16 -43.39
C GLN A 856 22.57 -6.35 -43.56
N LYS A 857 21.54 -6.47 -42.72
CA LYS A 857 20.54 -7.55 -42.76
C LYS A 857 21.15 -8.97 -42.77
N THR A 858 22.20 -9.19 -41.99
CA THR A 858 22.91 -10.48 -41.89
C THR A 858 22.80 -11.00 -40.46
N GLY A 859 21.98 -12.03 -40.24
CA GLY A 859 21.67 -12.55 -38.91
C GLY A 859 20.78 -11.64 -38.05
N SER A 860 20.12 -12.22 -37.05
CA SER A 860 19.46 -11.45 -35.98
C SER A 860 20.51 -10.85 -35.06
N ILE A 861 20.28 -9.66 -34.52
CA ILE A 861 21.22 -8.99 -33.61
C ILE A 861 20.56 -8.92 -32.23
N VAL A 862 21.35 -9.11 -31.17
CA VAL A 862 20.92 -8.91 -29.78
C VAL A 862 22.03 -8.23 -29.00
N GLY A 863 21.70 -7.13 -28.32
CA GLY A 863 22.53 -6.49 -27.32
C GLY A 863 22.28 -7.11 -25.95
N VAL A 864 23.30 -7.12 -25.10
CA VAL A 864 23.19 -7.56 -23.70
C VAL A 864 23.52 -6.39 -22.81
N ALA A 865 22.55 -5.90 -22.03
CA ALA A 865 22.69 -4.83 -21.05
C ALA A 865 22.48 -5.35 -19.63
N ILE A 866 22.83 -4.52 -18.64
CA ILE A 866 22.61 -4.82 -17.21
C ILE A 866 21.18 -4.42 -16.83
N ALA A 867 20.43 -5.32 -16.20
CA ALA A 867 19.06 -5.06 -15.75
C ALA A 867 19.03 -4.23 -14.46
N ASP A 868 19.90 -4.61 -13.51
CA ASP A 868 20.01 -4.00 -12.20
C ASP A 868 21.47 -3.61 -11.92
N MET A 869 21.70 -2.30 -11.82
CA MET A 869 23.00 -1.71 -11.56
C MET A 869 23.51 -2.02 -10.14
N GLU A 870 22.61 -2.12 -9.16
CA GLU A 870 22.96 -2.43 -7.77
C GLU A 870 23.36 -3.89 -7.62
N LYS A 871 22.60 -4.82 -8.23
CA LYS A 871 22.96 -6.26 -8.32
C LYS A 871 24.34 -6.44 -8.92
N TYR A 872 24.61 -5.78 -10.05
CA TYR A 872 25.89 -5.84 -10.73
C TYR A 872 27.03 -5.25 -9.87
N CYS A 873 26.77 -4.13 -9.19
CA CYS A 873 27.73 -3.49 -8.28
C CYS A 873 27.93 -4.25 -6.97
N SER A 874 27.02 -5.16 -6.60
CA SER A 874 27.11 -5.99 -5.40
C SER A 874 27.99 -7.22 -5.57
N LEU A 875 28.27 -7.64 -6.82
CA LEU A 875 29.14 -8.78 -7.11
C LEU A 875 30.57 -8.50 -6.66
N GLU A 876 31.29 -9.53 -6.22
CA GLU A 876 32.73 -9.37 -5.97
C GLU A 876 33.44 -9.13 -7.31
N PRO A 877 34.27 -8.07 -7.46
CA PRO A 877 34.87 -7.73 -8.75
C PRO A 877 35.66 -8.88 -9.40
N SER A 878 36.28 -9.75 -8.59
CA SER A 878 37.03 -10.92 -9.07
C SER A 878 36.15 -12.02 -9.67
N GLU A 879 34.88 -12.10 -9.27
CA GLU A 879 33.93 -13.14 -9.69
C GLU A 879 32.93 -12.61 -10.72
N LEU A 880 32.93 -11.29 -10.95
CA LEU A 880 31.93 -10.61 -11.76
C LEU A 880 31.88 -11.17 -13.18
N ILE A 881 33.01 -11.27 -13.88
CA ILE A 881 33.03 -11.69 -15.30
C ILE A 881 32.50 -13.12 -15.46
N GLU A 882 32.87 -14.03 -14.57
CA GLU A 882 32.40 -15.41 -14.61
C GLU A 882 30.91 -15.48 -14.32
N THR A 883 30.46 -14.78 -13.29
CA THR A 883 29.05 -14.76 -12.87
C THR A 883 28.15 -14.24 -13.98
N VAL A 884 28.51 -13.10 -14.61
CA VAL A 884 27.70 -12.57 -15.72
C VAL A 884 27.83 -13.42 -16.98
N ALA A 885 28.97 -14.07 -17.21
CA ALA A 885 29.12 -14.96 -18.36
C ALA A 885 28.27 -16.25 -18.23
N ASP A 886 28.14 -16.81 -17.03
CA ASP A 886 27.23 -17.93 -16.75
C ASP A 886 25.79 -17.54 -17.05
N ASP A 887 25.36 -16.41 -16.49
CA ASP A 887 24.02 -15.87 -16.67
C ASP A 887 23.71 -15.55 -18.15
N TYR A 888 24.63 -14.88 -18.84
CA TYR A 888 24.42 -14.45 -20.22
C TYR A 888 24.42 -15.65 -21.18
N ALA A 889 25.28 -16.65 -20.95
CA ALA A 889 25.29 -17.87 -21.74
C ALA A 889 23.98 -18.65 -21.60
N GLU A 890 23.43 -18.76 -20.38
CA GLU A 890 22.14 -19.41 -20.14
C GLU A 890 20.99 -18.71 -20.87
N CYS A 891 20.95 -17.37 -20.82
CA CYS A 891 19.95 -16.58 -21.52
C CYS A 891 20.04 -16.75 -23.06
N LEU A 892 21.26 -16.76 -23.62
CA LEU A 892 21.46 -16.93 -25.05
C LEU A 892 21.11 -18.34 -25.53
N MET A 893 21.43 -19.39 -24.76
CA MET A 893 21.07 -20.78 -25.10
C MET A 893 19.56 -20.99 -25.14
N ALA A 894 18.82 -20.29 -24.27
CA ALA A 894 17.37 -20.43 -24.18
C ALA A 894 16.67 -20.08 -25.51
N GLY A 895 17.21 -19.15 -26.30
CA GLY A 895 16.62 -18.68 -27.57
C GLY A 895 16.69 -19.65 -28.75
N GLY A 896 17.31 -20.82 -28.58
CA GLY A 896 17.26 -21.91 -29.57
C GLY A 896 18.14 -21.69 -30.82
N HIS A 897 19.06 -20.74 -30.81
CA HIS A 897 20.03 -20.55 -31.90
C HIS A 897 21.23 -21.50 -31.76
N SER A 898 21.63 -22.15 -32.85
CA SER A 898 22.75 -23.10 -32.87
C SER A 898 24.09 -22.49 -33.29
N GLU A 899 24.07 -21.32 -33.94
CA GLU A 899 25.25 -20.62 -34.44
C GLU A 899 25.23 -19.14 -34.01
N MET A 900 26.32 -18.66 -33.41
CA MET A 900 26.42 -17.31 -32.84
C MET A 900 27.74 -16.61 -33.18
N GLN A 901 27.68 -15.35 -33.57
CA GLN A 901 28.82 -14.41 -33.60
C GLN A 901 28.76 -13.56 -32.32
N LEU A 902 29.86 -13.52 -31.58
CA LEU A 902 29.95 -12.83 -30.29
C LEU A 902 30.86 -11.61 -30.44
N ILE A 903 30.38 -10.44 -30.00
CA ILE A 903 31.05 -9.14 -30.19
C ILE A 903 31.16 -8.45 -28.84
N GLY A 904 32.39 -8.27 -28.36
CA GLY A 904 32.69 -7.61 -27.10
C GLY A 904 33.62 -6.42 -27.29
N TYR A 905 33.20 -5.23 -26.85
CA TYR A 905 34.04 -4.03 -26.81
C TYR A 905 34.43 -3.69 -25.38
N SER A 906 35.69 -3.29 -25.17
CA SER A 906 36.21 -2.98 -23.83
C SER A 906 35.95 -4.16 -22.87
N LEU A 907 35.42 -3.92 -21.67
CA LEU A 907 35.05 -4.98 -20.73
C LEU A 907 34.21 -6.11 -21.36
N GLY A 908 33.32 -5.77 -22.28
CA GLY A 908 32.47 -6.73 -22.99
C GLY A 908 33.27 -7.80 -23.74
N GLY A 909 34.55 -7.55 -24.05
CA GLY A 909 35.45 -8.56 -24.61
C GLY A 909 35.74 -9.70 -23.64
N LEU A 910 36.02 -9.41 -22.37
CA LEU A 910 36.23 -10.45 -21.34
C LEU A 910 34.97 -11.30 -21.15
N ILE A 911 33.80 -10.64 -21.13
CA ILE A 911 32.50 -11.30 -21.06
C ILE A 911 32.28 -12.19 -22.28
N ALA A 912 32.56 -11.68 -23.50
CA ALA A 912 32.34 -12.42 -24.74
C ALA A 912 33.17 -13.72 -24.80
N VAL A 913 34.44 -13.70 -24.36
CA VAL A 913 35.28 -14.91 -24.33
C VAL A 913 34.74 -15.95 -23.35
N GLU A 914 34.37 -15.54 -22.14
CA GLU A 914 33.86 -16.46 -21.12
C GLU A 914 32.47 -17.01 -21.46
N VAL A 915 31.62 -16.22 -22.13
CA VAL A 915 30.34 -16.69 -22.70
C VAL A 915 30.60 -17.67 -23.83
N ALA A 916 31.55 -17.38 -24.74
CA ALA A 916 31.91 -18.26 -25.84
C ALA A 916 32.30 -19.66 -25.35
N ARG A 917 33.15 -19.73 -24.32
CA ARG A 917 33.58 -21.00 -23.70
C ARG A 917 32.39 -21.81 -23.20
N ARG A 918 31.48 -21.17 -22.45
CA ARG A 918 30.27 -21.82 -21.90
C ARG A 918 29.31 -22.30 -22.99
N LEU A 919 29.11 -21.51 -24.04
CA LEU A 919 28.29 -21.89 -25.18
C LEU A 919 28.86 -23.11 -25.91
N MET A 920 30.18 -23.13 -26.14
CA MET A 920 30.86 -24.26 -26.78
C MET A 920 30.83 -25.54 -25.94
N GLU A 921 31.01 -25.44 -24.62
CA GLU A 921 30.87 -26.56 -23.68
C GLU A 921 29.47 -27.20 -23.73
N ARG A 922 28.46 -26.42 -24.11
CA ARG A 922 27.07 -26.86 -24.27
C ARG A 922 26.70 -27.20 -25.72
N GLY A 923 27.67 -27.20 -26.63
CA GLY A 923 27.51 -27.63 -28.02
C GLY A 923 26.89 -26.58 -28.95
N ILE A 924 26.82 -25.31 -28.54
CA ILE A 924 26.45 -24.18 -29.41
C ILE A 924 27.70 -23.73 -30.17
N GLN A 925 27.57 -23.54 -31.48
CA GLN A 925 28.69 -23.16 -32.33
C GLN A 925 28.92 -21.65 -32.30
N VAL A 926 30.09 -21.22 -31.83
CA VAL A 926 30.57 -19.84 -31.97
C VAL A 926 31.25 -19.72 -33.33
N VAL A 927 30.61 -19.04 -34.27
CA VAL A 927 31.10 -18.93 -35.66
C VAL A 927 32.16 -17.84 -35.83
N ASP A 928 32.19 -16.86 -34.93
CA ASP A 928 33.14 -15.76 -34.92
C ASP A 928 33.10 -15.08 -33.53
N LEU A 929 34.26 -14.89 -32.91
CA LEU A 929 34.41 -14.20 -31.62
C LEU A 929 35.27 -12.96 -31.84
N VAL A 930 34.64 -11.79 -31.75
CA VAL A 930 35.26 -10.50 -32.04
C VAL A 930 35.44 -9.70 -30.76
N LEU A 931 36.70 -9.34 -30.48
CA LEU A 931 37.06 -8.47 -29.37
C LEU A 931 37.52 -7.13 -29.91
N ILE A 932 36.96 -6.04 -29.39
CA ILE A 932 37.24 -4.69 -29.84
C ILE A 932 37.92 -3.94 -28.69
N ASP A 933 39.19 -3.64 -28.90
CA ASP A 933 40.02 -2.76 -28.09
C ASP A 933 39.94 -2.96 -26.56
N ILE A 934 40.26 -4.17 -26.09
CA ILE A 934 40.31 -4.52 -24.66
C ILE A 934 41.75 -4.79 -24.17
N PRO A 935 42.43 -3.79 -23.61
CA PRO A 935 43.72 -4.01 -22.95
C PRO A 935 43.55 -4.67 -21.57
N PRO A 936 44.45 -5.57 -21.14
CA PRO A 936 44.41 -6.12 -19.79
C PRO A 936 44.73 -5.03 -18.74
N ILE A 937 44.02 -5.06 -17.63
CA ILE A 937 44.26 -4.16 -16.49
C ILE A 937 44.93 -4.97 -15.38
N PHE A 938 46.15 -4.60 -14.99
CA PHE A 938 46.90 -5.32 -13.95
C PHE A 938 46.86 -4.62 -12.60
N THR A 939 46.86 -3.29 -12.60
CA THR A 939 46.90 -2.45 -11.39
C THR A 939 45.49 -2.11 -10.91
N GLU A 940 45.26 -2.30 -9.61
CA GLU A 940 44.06 -1.87 -8.92
C GLU A 940 44.07 -0.36 -8.66
N VAL A 941 42.92 0.29 -8.78
CA VAL A 941 42.76 1.73 -8.53
C VAL A 941 41.62 1.93 -7.54
N ASP A 942 41.98 2.28 -6.30
CA ASP A 942 41.02 2.66 -5.26
C ASP A 942 40.79 4.17 -5.19
N ASP A 943 41.63 4.98 -5.86
CA ASP A 943 41.50 6.44 -5.88
C ASP A 943 40.26 6.92 -6.68
N ASP A 944 39.29 7.49 -5.97
CA ASP A 944 38.02 7.96 -6.53
C ASP A 944 38.19 9.02 -7.62
N LEU A 945 39.12 9.96 -7.44
CA LEU A 945 39.30 11.06 -8.38
C LEU A 945 39.95 10.55 -9.66
N LEU A 946 40.85 9.58 -9.54
CA LEU A 946 41.43 8.89 -10.68
C LEU A 946 40.36 8.11 -11.44
N VAL A 947 39.50 7.34 -10.75
CA VAL A 947 38.36 6.63 -11.37
C VAL A 947 37.37 7.60 -12.03
N GLU A 948 37.03 8.71 -11.40
CA GLU A 948 36.15 9.73 -11.99
C GLU A 948 36.76 10.33 -13.28
N THR A 949 38.08 10.51 -13.32
CA THR A 949 38.78 11.01 -14.52
C THR A 949 38.68 10.04 -15.70
N LEU A 950 38.61 8.73 -15.42
CA LEU A 950 38.37 7.69 -16.43
C LEU A 950 36.91 7.61 -16.86
N PHE A 951 35.99 7.91 -15.96
CA PHE A 951 34.56 7.87 -16.20
C PHE A 951 34.09 9.02 -17.09
N VAL A 952 34.55 10.25 -16.83
CA VAL A 952 34.07 11.49 -17.47
C VAL A 952 34.03 11.45 -19.02
N PRO A 953 35.01 10.89 -19.74
CA PRO A 953 34.95 10.74 -21.20
C PRO A 953 33.72 9.94 -21.70
N ASN A 954 33.21 8.99 -20.92
CA ASN A 954 32.01 8.21 -21.27
C ASN A 954 30.74 9.07 -21.29
N LEU A 955 30.76 10.28 -20.71
CA LEU A 955 29.68 11.25 -20.78
C LEU A 955 29.78 12.16 -22.03
N ASN A 956 30.74 11.92 -22.92
CA ASN A 956 31.09 12.74 -24.08
C ASN A 956 31.55 14.17 -23.72
N ILE A 957 32.28 14.31 -22.61
CA ILE A 957 32.85 15.57 -22.14
C ILE A 957 34.28 15.41 -21.63
N THR A 958 34.98 16.53 -21.45
CA THR A 958 36.31 16.59 -20.81
C THR A 958 36.25 17.24 -19.43
N LEU A 959 37.22 16.95 -18.56
CA LEU A 959 37.35 17.62 -17.25
C LEU A 959 37.53 19.15 -17.38
N ALA A 960 38.10 19.61 -18.49
CA ALA A 960 38.21 21.04 -18.78
C ALA A 960 36.84 21.67 -19.05
N GLN A 961 35.96 20.99 -19.79
CA GLN A 961 34.57 21.42 -19.99
C GLN A 961 33.76 21.41 -18.68
N ALA A 962 34.09 20.51 -17.75
CA ALA A 962 33.55 20.48 -16.40
C ALA A 962 34.14 21.52 -15.44
N GLY A 963 35.15 22.28 -15.87
CA GLY A 963 35.72 23.38 -15.09
C GLY A 963 36.86 23.01 -14.12
N PHE A 964 37.43 21.80 -14.22
CA PHE A 964 38.50 21.34 -13.32
C PHE A 964 39.93 21.62 -13.80
N GLY A 965 40.06 22.20 -14.99
CA GLY A 965 41.34 22.60 -15.58
C GLY A 965 41.70 21.78 -16.82
N GLN A 966 42.56 22.34 -17.66
CA GLN A 966 43.07 21.70 -18.87
C GLN A 966 44.47 21.14 -18.60
N VAL A 967 44.61 19.83 -18.80
CA VAL A 967 45.90 19.12 -18.71
C VAL A 967 46.18 18.40 -20.03
N ASP A 968 47.45 18.26 -20.37
CA ASP A 968 47.87 17.46 -21.53
C ASP A 968 47.66 15.97 -21.21
N GLU A 969 47.11 15.21 -22.16
CA GLU A 969 46.82 13.79 -21.96
C GLU A 969 48.10 12.97 -21.68
N ASN A 970 49.25 13.36 -22.25
CA ASN A 970 50.52 12.70 -21.97
C ASN A 970 51.02 13.04 -20.57
N ASP A 971 50.82 14.27 -20.10
CA ASP A 971 51.17 14.65 -18.72
C ASP A 971 50.29 13.90 -17.71
N LEU A 972 48.98 13.78 -17.96
CA LEU A 972 48.08 12.97 -17.14
C LEU A 972 48.52 11.51 -17.13
N ALA A 973 48.87 10.96 -18.30
CA ALA A 973 49.35 9.59 -18.40
C ALA A 973 50.66 9.34 -17.64
N ARG A 974 51.63 10.26 -17.76
CA ARG A 974 52.88 10.24 -16.98
C ARG A 974 52.62 10.32 -15.48
N GLY A 975 51.65 11.14 -15.06
CA GLY A 975 51.26 11.27 -13.66
C GLY A 975 50.72 9.97 -13.07
N VAL A 976 49.87 9.27 -13.82
CA VAL A 976 49.31 7.99 -13.36
C VAL A 976 50.31 6.85 -13.43
N MET A 977 51.16 6.78 -14.47
CA MET A 977 52.26 5.80 -14.52
C MET A 977 53.21 5.95 -13.33
N LYS A 978 53.47 7.19 -12.90
CA LYS A 978 54.25 7.45 -11.69
C LYS A 978 53.56 6.90 -10.43
N LEU A 979 52.23 6.96 -10.34
CA LEU A 979 51.50 6.33 -9.24
C LEU A 979 51.58 4.81 -9.30
N VAL A 980 51.47 4.20 -10.48
CA VAL A 980 51.67 2.75 -10.68
C VAL A 980 53.07 2.33 -10.23
N GLU A 981 54.12 3.05 -10.65
CA GLU A 981 55.50 2.79 -10.23
C GLU A 981 55.69 2.93 -8.70
N GLN A 982 54.99 3.88 -8.07
CA GLN A 982 55.11 4.15 -6.64
C GLN A 982 54.36 3.17 -5.76
N HIS A 983 53.17 2.73 -6.19
CA HIS A 983 52.26 1.94 -5.37
C HIS A 983 52.14 0.48 -5.80
N GLY A 984 52.74 0.09 -6.94
CA GLY A 984 52.76 -1.28 -7.42
C GLY A 984 51.38 -1.74 -7.89
N ASP A 985 50.86 -2.79 -7.25
CA ASP A 985 49.64 -3.48 -7.69
C ASP A 985 48.34 -2.74 -7.32
N CYS A 986 48.38 -1.74 -6.43
CA CYS A 986 47.19 -1.00 -6.00
C CYS A 986 47.49 0.48 -5.73
N ILE A 987 46.79 1.39 -6.42
CA ILE A 987 46.83 2.84 -6.19
C ILE A 987 45.80 3.21 -5.11
N PRO A 988 46.23 3.66 -3.91
CA PRO A 988 45.32 3.91 -2.79
C PRO A 988 44.57 5.24 -2.93
N GLN A 989 43.45 5.36 -2.20
CA GLN A 989 42.66 6.59 -2.11
C GLN A 989 43.51 7.81 -1.71
N GLY A 990 43.40 8.88 -2.48
CA GLY A 990 44.12 10.14 -2.27
C GLY A 990 45.54 10.16 -2.85
N ALA A 991 45.96 9.12 -3.58
CA ALA A 991 47.23 9.13 -4.32
C ALA A 991 47.23 10.17 -5.45
N ALA A 992 46.08 10.39 -6.12
CA ALA A 992 45.99 11.28 -7.28
C ALA A 992 46.40 12.73 -7.00
N VAL A 993 46.10 13.24 -5.80
CA VAL A 993 46.46 14.62 -5.40
C VAL A 993 47.95 14.81 -5.09
N THR A 994 48.70 13.71 -4.97
CA THR A 994 50.14 13.72 -4.68
C THR A 994 51.02 13.80 -5.93
N ILE A 995 50.43 13.68 -7.12
CA ILE A 995 51.14 13.82 -8.40
C ILE A 995 51.82 15.20 -8.46
N GLY A 996 53.10 15.18 -8.80
CA GLY A 996 53.95 16.38 -8.95
C GLY A 996 55.39 16.00 -9.30
N GLY A 997 56.25 17.00 -9.50
CA GLY A 997 57.69 16.82 -9.69
C GLY A 997 58.30 17.49 -10.92
N ASP A 998 57.46 17.92 -11.87
CA ASP A 998 57.82 18.86 -12.93
C ASP A 998 56.58 19.69 -13.31
N ALA A 999 56.77 20.73 -14.13
CA ALA A 999 55.69 21.65 -14.47
C ALA A 999 54.45 21.00 -15.14
N GLY A 1000 54.61 19.85 -15.81
CA GLY A 1000 53.50 19.08 -16.36
C GLY A 1000 52.76 18.28 -15.30
N LEU A 1001 53.51 17.53 -14.49
CA LEU A 1001 52.94 16.74 -13.39
C LEU A 1001 52.32 17.61 -12.30
N ASP A 1002 52.86 18.80 -12.05
CA ASP A 1002 52.32 19.74 -11.06
C ASP A 1002 50.93 20.25 -11.48
N ARG A 1003 50.69 20.44 -12.79
CA ARG A 1003 49.36 20.78 -13.33
C ARG A 1003 48.37 19.63 -13.17
N VAL A 1004 48.82 18.39 -13.35
CA VAL A 1004 47.99 17.19 -13.14
C VAL A 1004 47.60 17.06 -11.67
N GLY A 1005 48.56 17.23 -10.77
CA GLY A 1005 48.28 17.27 -9.33
C GLY A 1005 47.34 18.43 -8.94
N GLU A 1006 47.46 19.59 -9.58
CA GLU A 1006 46.57 20.74 -9.35
C GLU A 1006 45.15 20.45 -9.81
N LEU A 1007 44.96 19.80 -10.97
CA LEU A 1007 43.65 19.32 -11.41
C LEU A 1007 43.00 18.39 -10.37
N PHE A 1008 43.74 17.40 -9.87
CA PHE A 1008 43.20 16.50 -8.84
C PHE A 1008 42.92 17.22 -7.52
N ARG A 1009 43.75 18.18 -7.12
CA ARG A 1009 43.49 19.02 -5.94
C ARG A 1009 42.26 19.91 -6.13
N ASN A 1010 42.02 20.44 -7.32
CA ASN A 1010 40.82 21.21 -7.64
C ASN A 1010 39.56 20.34 -7.59
N MET A 1011 39.64 19.10 -8.10
CA MET A 1011 38.56 18.12 -7.97
C MET A 1011 38.32 17.75 -6.49
N ALA A 1012 39.38 17.54 -5.71
CA ALA A 1012 39.30 17.21 -4.29
C ALA A 1012 38.73 18.36 -3.44
N ALA A 1013 38.87 19.61 -3.90
CA ALA A 1013 38.44 20.80 -3.16
C ALA A 1013 36.92 21.03 -3.18
N VAL A 1014 36.20 20.34 -4.06
CA VAL A 1014 34.74 20.39 -4.14
C VAL A 1014 34.15 19.02 -3.82
N SER A 1015 32.93 19.00 -3.28
CA SER A 1015 32.26 17.75 -2.94
C SER A 1015 32.00 16.89 -4.18
N LYS A 1016 31.87 15.57 -3.98
CA LYS A 1016 31.51 14.63 -5.06
C LYS A 1016 30.25 15.11 -5.80
N ARG A 1017 29.20 15.48 -5.07
CA ARG A 1017 27.95 15.95 -5.65
C ARG A 1017 28.12 17.22 -6.52
N GLU A 1018 28.97 18.15 -6.10
CA GLU A 1018 29.30 19.34 -6.90
C GLU A 1018 30.10 18.98 -8.16
N ARG A 1019 31.00 17.99 -8.09
CA ARG A 1019 31.69 17.47 -9.28
C ARG A 1019 30.72 16.86 -10.28
N PHE A 1020 29.80 16.00 -9.83
CA PHE A 1020 28.80 15.39 -10.70
C PHE A 1020 27.80 16.41 -11.25
N ALA A 1021 27.43 17.43 -10.49
CA ALA A 1021 26.67 18.58 -11.00
C ALA A 1021 27.44 19.31 -12.12
N ALA A 1022 28.75 19.49 -11.96
CA ALA A 1022 29.60 20.08 -12.99
C ALA A 1022 29.71 19.19 -14.23
N TYR A 1023 29.80 17.86 -14.07
CA TYR A 1023 29.80 16.90 -15.19
C TYR A 1023 28.49 16.94 -15.97
N VAL A 1024 27.35 16.85 -15.28
CA VAL A 1024 26.02 16.94 -15.91
C VAL A 1024 25.83 18.29 -16.62
N CYS A 1025 26.22 19.39 -15.99
CA CYS A 1025 26.12 20.72 -16.58
C CYS A 1025 27.02 20.85 -17.83
N ALA A 1026 28.24 20.29 -17.79
CA ALA A 1026 29.12 20.25 -18.95
C ALA A 1026 28.54 19.39 -20.07
N LYS A 1027 27.96 18.23 -19.75
CA LYS A 1027 27.28 17.34 -20.71
C LYS A 1027 26.11 18.06 -21.39
N ALA A 1028 25.22 18.66 -20.61
CA ALA A 1028 24.10 19.42 -21.15
C ALA A 1028 24.55 20.56 -22.07
N LYS A 1029 25.67 21.23 -21.76
CA LYS A 1029 26.26 22.27 -22.62
C LYS A 1029 26.91 21.70 -23.90
N ALA A 1030 27.52 20.52 -23.83
CA ALA A 1030 28.27 19.92 -24.92
C ALA A 1030 27.36 19.16 -25.92
N THR A 1031 26.35 18.45 -25.43
CA THR A 1031 25.49 17.57 -26.23
C THR A 1031 24.04 18.06 -26.36
N GLY A 1032 23.60 18.98 -25.49
CA GLY A 1032 22.20 19.42 -25.42
C GLY A 1032 21.28 18.45 -24.69
N GLU A 1033 21.81 17.37 -24.11
CA GLU A 1033 21.06 16.35 -23.38
C GLU A 1033 21.11 16.63 -21.87
N GLU A 1034 19.93 16.70 -21.24
CA GLU A 1034 19.82 16.80 -19.79
C GLU A 1034 19.90 15.41 -19.14
N MET A 1035 20.68 15.30 -18.06
CA MET A 1035 20.91 14.07 -17.30
C MET A 1035 20.78 14.38 -15.81
N PRO A 1036 20.03 13.60 -15.01
CA PRO A 1036 20.03 13.76 -13.56
C PRO A 1036 21.41 13.48 -12.96
N ILE A 1037 21.77 14.18 -11.88
CA ILE A 1037 23.07 14.00 -11.23
C ILE A 1037 23.17 12.59 -10.63
N GLU A 1038 22.06 12.07 -10.08
CA GLU A 1038 21.92 10.71 -9.57
C GLU A 1038 22.22 9.65 -10.63
N MET A 1039 21.78 9.88 -11.87
CA MET A 1039 22.05 8.97 -12.99
C MET A 1039 23.53 8.96 -13.36
N ALA A 1040 24.18 10.14 -13.37
CA ALA A 1040 25.63 10.22 -13.60
C ALA A 1040 26.42 9.54 -12.47
N GLU A 1041 25.97 9.69 -11.22
CA GLU A 1041 26.57 9.02 -10.05
C GLU A 1041 26.42 7.50 -10.12
N GLY A 1042 25.24 6.98 -10.48
CA GLY A 1042 24.99 5.55 -10.66
C GLY A 1042 25.82 4.95 -11.79
N LEU A 1043 25.90 5.61 -12.95
CA LEU A 1043 26.76 5.18 -14.06
C LEU A 1043 28.24 5.17 -13.67
N CYS A 1044 28.70 6.11 -12.84
CA CYS A 1044 30.07 6.10 -12.33
C CYS A 1044 30.33 4.96 -11.34
N GLN A 1045 29.31 4.51 -10.61
CA GLN A 1045 29.41 3.36 -9.72
C GLN A 1045 29.54 2.06 -10.51
N VAL A 1046 28.71 1.85 -11.54
CA VAL A 1046 28.85 0.72 -12.47
C VAL A 1046 30.22 0.75 -13.15
N PHE A 1047 30.64 1.93 -13.64
CA PHE A 1047 31.95 2.12 -14.23
C PHE A 1047 33.09 1.65 -13.31
N ARG A 1048 33.05 2.05 -12.03
CA ARG A 1048 34.05 1.65 -11.04
C ARG A 1048 34.07 0.14 -10.86
N GLN A 1049 32.90 -0.48 -10.71
CA GLN A 1049 32.79 -1.91 -10.53
C GLN A 1049 33.36 -2.67 -11.74
N SER A 1050 32.89 -2.31 -12.94
CA SER A 1050 33.38 -2.82 -14.21
C SER A 1050 34.89 -2.66 -14.37
N PHE A 1051 35.43 -1.51 -13.98
CA PHE A 1051 36.86 -1.23 -14.06
C PHE A 1051 37.67 -2.10 -13.10
N LYS A 1052 37.17 -2.37 -11.88
CA LYS A 1052 37.80 -3.33 -10.96
C LYS A 1052 37.76 -4.77 -11.51
N ALA A 1053 36.64 -5.16 -12.11
CA ALA A 1053 36.46 -6.48 -12.72
C ALA A 1053 37.30 -6.71 -13.99
N ALA A 1054 37.71 -5.65 -14.68
CA ALA A 1054 38.56 -5.73 -15.88
C ALA A 1054 39.96 -6.33 -15.63
N ARG A 1055 40.32 -6.59 -14.36
CA ARG A 1055 41.53 -7.33 -13.96
C ARG A 1055 41.39 -8.86 -14.11
N TYR A 1056 40.18 -9.32 -14.41
CA TYR A 1056 39.90 -10.73 -14.65
C TYR A 1056 40.75 -11.28 -15.79
N THR A 1057 41.31 -12.48 -15.59
CA THR A 1057 42.09 -13.20 -16.61
C THR A 1057 41.25 -14.39 -17.08
N PRO A 1058 40.77 -14.39 -18.33
CA PRO A 1058 39.96 -15.48 -18.86
C PRO A 1058 40.71 -16.81 -18.90
N LEU A 1059 39.96 -17.90 -18.82
CA LEU A 1059 40.51 -19.22 -19.08
C LEU A 1059 40.85 -19.37 -20.59
N PRO A 1060 41.79 -20.25 -20.94
CA PRO A 1060 42.12 -20.49 -22.35
C PRO A 1060 40.90 -20.91 -23.18
N TYR A 1061 40.65 -20.18 -24.26
CA TYR A 1061 39.53 -20.36 -25.17
C TYR A 1061 39.94 -21.21 -26.38
N MET A 1062 39.26 -22.34 -26.58
CA MET A 1062 39.49 -23.28 -27.68
C MET A 1062 38.77 -22.86 -28.96
N GLY A 1063 39.12 -21.71 -29.51
CA GLY A 1063 38.61 -21.22 -30.79
C GLY A 1063 39.44 -20.04 -31.31
N ASP A 1064 39.11 -19.59 -32.52
CA ASP A 1064 39.76 -18.44 -33.13
C ASP A 1064 39.18 -17.14 -32.56
N ILE A 1065 40.01 -16.11 -32.42
CA ILE A 1065 39.61 -14.78 -31.94
C ILE A 1065 39.98 -13.73 -32.98
N ARG A 1066 39.02 -12.92 -33.40
CA ARG A 1066 39.29 -11.69 -34.16
C ARG A 1066 39.48 -10.52 -33.20
N PHE A 1067 40.69 -9.98 -33.15
CA PHE A 1067 41.02 -8.86 -32.28
C PHE A 1067 41.13 -7.56 -33.09
N LEU A 1068 40.17 -6.65 -32.89
CA LEU A 1068 40.14 -5.34 -33.53
C LEU A 1068 40.77 -4.30 -32.60
N LEU A 1069 42.04 -3.97 -32.85
CA LEU A 1069 42.87 -3.11 -31.99
C LEU A 1069 42.86 -1.66 -32.48
N ALA A 1070 42.50 -0.70 -31.63
CA ALA A 1070 42.47 0.71 -32.01
C ALA A 1070 43.89 1.29 -32.16
N SER A 1071 44.16 1.97 -33.28
CA SER A 1071 45.51 2.43 -33.68
C SER A 1071 46.09 3.53 -32.80
N GLU A 1072 45.24 4.35 -32.18
CA GLU A 1072 45.67 5.45 -31.32
C GLU A 1072 45.61 5.00 -29.85
N PRO A 1073 46.61 5.35 -29.03
CA PRO A 1073 46.60 5.03 -27.61
C PRO A 1073 45.45 5.74 -26.90
N PHE A 1074 44.90 5.06 -25.90
CA PHE A 1074 43.97 5.66 -24.95
C PHE A 1074 44.50 5.41 -23.55
N LEU A 1075 44.82 6.52 -22.87
CA LEU A 1075 44.96 6.60 -21.43
C LEU A 1075 46.12 5.74 -20.84
N PHE A 1076 46.45 5.94 -19.55
CA PHE A 1076 47.70 5.53 -18.89
C PHE A 1076 47.99 4.03 -18.73
N LEU A 1077 47.17 3.13 -19.29
CA LEU A 1077 47.53 1.71 -19.27
C LEU A 1077 48.78 1.53 -20.14
N PRO A 1078 49.83 0.83 -19.68
CA PRO A 1078 51.05 0.62 -20.46
C PRO A 1078 50.72 -0.19 -21.72
N ARG A 1079 50.31 0.52 -22.77
CA ARG A 1079 50.08 -0.01 -24.10
C ARG A 1079 51.43 -0.22 -24.75
N THR A 1080 52.01 -1.39 -24.52
CA THR A 1080 52.76 -2.06 -25.58
C THR A 1080 51.77 -2.99 -26.25
N ASP A 1081 51.49 -2.77 -27.54
CA ASP A 1081 50.66 -3.69 -28.34
C ASP A 1081 51.09 -5.14 -28.07
N ASP A 1082 52.39 -5.37 -27.90
CA ASP A 1082 52.99 -6.65 -27.51
C ASP A 1082 52.43 -7.28 -26.23
N THR A 1083 52.13 -6.51 -25.16
CA THR A 1083 51.61 -7.07 -23.89
C THR A 1083 50.12 -7.39 -23.99
N THR A 1084 49.35 -6.55 -24.69
CA THR A 1084 47.93 -6.83 -24.94
C THR A 1084 47.78 -8.01 -25.87
N LEU A 1085 48.61 -8.08 -26.92
CA LEU A 1085 48.63 -9.21 -27.85
C LEU A 1085 49.13 -10.49 -27.17
N ALA A 1086 50.19 -10.43 -26.34
CA ALA A 1086 50.65 -11.60 -25.59
C ALA A 1086 49.55 -12.14 -24.65
N PHE A 1087 48.85 -11.25 -23.94
CA PHE A 1087 47.73 -11.66 -23.08
C PHE A 1087 46.64 -12.39 -23.88
N TRP A 1088 46.21 -11.84 -25.02
CA TRP A 1088 45.19 -12.48 -25.84
C TRP A 1088 45.69 -13.69 -26.61
N GLN A 1089 46.99 -13.80 -26.90
CA GLN A 1089 47.62 -15.01 -27.43
C GLN A 1089 47.66 -16.14 -26.41
N ASP A 1090 47.86 -15.84 -25.12
CA ASP A 1090 47.83 -16.84 -24.05
C ASP A 1090 46.39 -17.34 -23.80
N VAL A 1091 45.39 -16.48 -23.99
CA VAL A 1091 43.96 -16.85 -23.88
C VAL A 1091 43.48 -17.59 -25.13
N CYS A 1092 43.87 -17.19 -26.34
CA CYS A 1092 43.41 -17.79 -27.59
C CYS A 1092 44.21 -19.06 -27.94
N LEU A 1093 43.61 -20.24 -27.82
CA LEU A 1093 44.25 -21.49 -28.24
C LEU A 1093 44.14 -21.76 -29.76
N GLY A 1094 43.24 -21.06 -30.46
CA GLY A 1094 43.14 -21.06 -31.92
C GLY A 1094 43.97 -19.95 -32.57
N GLU A 1095 43.56 -19.49 -33.74
CA GLU A 1095 44.20 -18.37 -34.43
C GLU A 1095 43.69 -17.01 -33.89
N LEU A 1096 44.63 -16.16 -33.45
CA LEU A 1096 44.35 -14.77 -33.08
C LEU A 1096 44.55 -13.86 -34.30
N GLU A 1097 43.48 -13.50 -34.99
CA GLU A 1097 43.50 -12.56 -36.12
C GLU A 1097 43.47 -11.12 -35.61
N VAL A 1098 44.59 -10.41 -35.69
CA VAL A 1098 44.68 -9.00 -35.26
C VAL A 1098 44.47 -8.06 -36.45
N THR A 1099 43.47 -7.20 -36.36
CA THR A 1099 43.23 -6.12 -37.33
C THR A 1099 43.29 -4.76 -36.62
N THR A 1100 44.16 -3.87 -37.08
CA THR A 1100 44.21 -2.50 -36.58
C THR A 1100 43.05 -1.66 -37.14
N ILE A 1101 42.31 -0.97 -36.28
CA ILE A 1101 41.20 -0.08 -36.63
C ILE A 1101 41.52 1.37 -36.26
N ALA A 1102 40.93 2.34 -36.98
CA ALA A 1102 41.22 3.75 -36.79
C ALA A 1102 40.56 4.35 -35.53
N GLY A 1103 41.23 5.34 -34.93
CA GLY A 1103 40.78 6.01 -33.70
C GLY A 1103 41.45 5.44 -32.44
N ASN A 1104 40.99 5.93 -31.29
CA ASN A 1104 41.36 5.49 -29.95
C ASN A 1104 40.22 4.65 -29.36
N HIS A 1105 40.36 4.23 -28.09
CA HIS A 1105 39.37 3.40 -27.40
C HIS A 1105 37.93 3.89 -27.54
N PHE A 1106 37.67 5.20 -27.49
CA PHE A 1106 36.32 5.78 -27.59
C PHE A 1106 35.95 6.07 -29.04
N SER A 1107 36.87 6.69 -29.79
CA SER A 1107 36.58 7.19 -31.12
C SER A 1107 36.46 6.08 -32.18
N CYS A 1108 36.89 4.86 -31.87
CA CYS A 1108 36.72 3.70 -32.76
C CYS A 1108 35.25 3.22 -32.85
N MET A 1109 34.42 3.49 -31.84
CA MET A 1109 33.02 3.05 -31.74
C MET A 1109 32.01 4.06 -32.30
N VAL A 1110 32.43 5.29 -32.59
CA VAL A 1110 31.57 6.38 -33.09
C VAL A 1110 31.91 6.77 -34.53
N GLU A 1111 31.08 7.61 -35.15
CA GLU A 1111 31.31 8.04 -36.53
C GLU A 1111 32.56 8.93 -36.67
N PRO A 1112 33.34 8.79 -37.76
CA PRO A 1112 33.06 8.00 -38.97
C PRO A 1112 33.51 6.52 -38.89
N ASN A 1113 34.09 6.08 -37.77
CA ASN A 1113 34.75 4.77 -37.65
C ASN A 1113 33.76 3.61 -37.49
N ALA A 1114 32.62 3.84 -36.83
CA ALA A 1114 31.56 2.86 -36.62
C ALA A 1114 31.12 2.15 -37.91
N SER A 1115 31.01 2.88 -39.02
CA SER A 1115 30.64 2.33 -40.34
C SER A 1115 31.66 1.31 -40.88
N LYS A 1116 32.97 1.57 -40.71
CA LYS A 1116 34.05 0.66 -41.12
C LYS A 1116 34.14 -0.54 -40.19
N LEU A 1117 33.94 -0.32 -38.88
CA LEU A 1117 33.89 -1.38 -37.89
C LEU A 1117 32.78 -2.39 -38.22
N ALA A 1118 31.58 -1.90 -38.57
CA ALA A 1118 30.49 -2.76 -39.02
C ALA A 1118 30.87 -3.59 -40.26
N GLN A 1119 31.59 -3.02 -41.22
CA GLN A 1119 32.04 -3.74 -42.42
C GLN A 1119 33.01 -4.88 -42.09
N LEU A 1120 33.92 -4.66 -41.13
CA LEU A 1120 34.84 -5.70 -40.64
C LEU A 1120 34.07 -6.84 -39.94
N LEU A 1121 33.07 -6.51 -39.13
CA LEU A 1121 32.21 -7.50 -38.45
C LEU A 1121 31.35 -8.33 -39.41
N ALA A 1122 31.06 -7.80 -40.60
CA ALA A 1122 30.29 -8.51 -41.63
C ALA A 1122 31.15 -9.46 -42.47
N ALA A 1123 32.47 -9.30 -42.47
CA ALA A 1123 33.37 -10.12 -43.26
C ALA A 1123 33.47 -11.53 -42.64
N PRO A 1124 33.24 -12.61 -43.41
CA PRO A 1124 33.42 -13.97 -42.91
C PRO A 1124 34.86 -14.16 -42.42
N PHE A 1125 35.03 -14.89 -41.32
CA PHE A 1125 36.35 -15.25 -40.81
C PHE A 1125 37.10 -16.03 -41.89
N THR A 1126 38.10 -15.38 -42.51
CA THR A 1126 38.90 -15.99 -43.56
C THR A 1126 39.84 -17.00 -42.92
N GLN A 1127 39.44 -18.28 -42.87
CA GLN A 1127 40.37 -19.38 -42.63
C GLN A 1127 41.49 -19.29 -43.67
N LYS A 1128 42.73 -19.11 -43.21
CA LYS A 1128 43.92 -19.33 -44.01
C LYS A 1128 44.30 -20.79 -44.05
#